data_AF-A0A818Y988-F1
#
_entry.id   AF-A0A818Y988-F1
#
_cell.length_a   1.000
_cell.length_b   1.000
_cell.length_c   1.000
_cell.angle_alpha   90.00
_cell.angle_beta   90.00
_cell.angle_gamma   90.00
#
_symmetry.space_group_name_H-M   'P 1'
#
loop_
_entity.id
_entity.type
_entity.pdbx_description
1 polymer ?
#
loop_
_entity_poly.entity_id
_entity_poly.type
_entity_poly.pdbx_seq_one_letter_code
_entity_poly.pdbx_strand_id
1 'polypeptide(L)'
;MDGAGNITFWGYSPSLDLTKYIDKQSEELPIRLLLIGSGDLRHIFHTLASTTSPVHIYILESQLEIYARHLLFLQLLFTSVNQIGLQEKCEHYLELFANLHINTHTEQYLKEAATQLIQHITTISGEFQLASNVTIDASLLKYKEKDFLEGIFQFWRAPPAKQPFPAELAWDGRVRQYLGARYDTRRNAFDWDLHMKLAERGFKRLNAHEYGDWRESGLAFHLTLQDYTQPNRTLASAFVFQNSDGTKQARRGYWGDILTGPFLAHGLIPLDNNDAQMQAKANDKFIKTATDVSEYNVLKLLGQLQEQNNQIKIVLLPLNSIADLCTASKERYRHLQFDLVYVGCGLTHYLNEQGEKFSSSIMSRGCTLMLELPTFLLDLKKEQLEQLEKRYDELANTIGCVLQDNDELKVNAVKLYKYNLGGRQPGHGGQPEPFRPIVLNPFRPIDFQPFRPVEPKPEHPQKEPKCEEYIIVLGRLVKVPCIREPHTTHPTSTTRPTRPMSTTRPTRSTSTFHPTRPTATTGPTRPTSTSRPNPTNCTSAATPVTNSTAPVTNSTAPVTDSTAPATEPTAPVSESTTPEGETQEPASTPEGETQEPASTPEGETQEPASTPEGETQEPASTPEGETQEPASTPEGETQEPASTPEGETQQPAVTP
;
A
#
# COMPACT_ATOMS: atom_id res chain seq x y z
N MET A 1 1.88 -3.36 15.49
CA MET A 1 2.91 -2.49 14.87
C MET A 1 2.20 -1.38 14.13
N ASP A 2 2.59 -0.12 14.38
CA ASP A 2 1.80 1.06 14.00
C ASP A 2 2.41 1.77 12.78
N GLY A 3 3.73 1.64 12.58
CA GLY A 3 4.42 2.19 11.42
C GLY A 3 4.33 1.30 10.17
N ALA A 4 4.43 -0.03 10.32
CA ALA A 4 4.29 -0.98 9.21
C ALA A 4 2.89 -0.99 8.54
N GLY A 5 1.90 -0.30 9.13
CA GLY A 5 0.56 -0.18 8.57
C GLY A 5 -0.32 -1.40 8.80
N ASN A 6 -1.42 -1.49 8.04
CA ASN A 6 -2.35 -2.61 8.01
C ASN A 6 -2.37 -3.34 6.65
N ILE A 7 -1.71 -2.78 5.62
CA ILE A 7 -1.69 -3.34 4.25
C ILE A 7 -0.24 -3.45 3.78
N THR A 8 0.21 -4.69 3.59
CA THR A 8 1.53 -5.02 3.06
C THR A 8 1.55 -4.74 1.56
N PHE A 9 1.81 -3.49 1.14
CA PHE A 9 1.95 -3.11 -0.29
C PHE A 9 3.25 -3.60 -0.94
N TRP A 10 4.21 -3.98 -0.10
CA TRP A 10 5.47 -4.66 -0.41
C TRP A 10 5.85 -5.53 0.80
N GLY A 11 6.51 -6.67 0.55
CA GLY A 11 7.02 -7.56 1.59
C GLY A 11 8.43 -7.19 2.09
N TYR A 12 9.04 -8.09 2.85
CA TYR A 12 10.21 -7.81 3.70
C TYR A 12 11.44 -8.68 3.40
N SER A 13 11.50 -9.22 2.18
CA SER A 13 12.60 -10.04 1.66
C SER A 13 12.89 -9.66 0.19
N PRO A 14 14.10 -9.92 -0.36
CA PRO A 14 14.38 -9.64 -1.77
C PRO A 14 13.59 -10.55 -2.71
N SER A 15 13.50 -10.18 -3.99
CA SER A 15 12.92 -11.03 -5.02
C SER A 15 13.65 -12.38 -5.12
N LEU A 16 12.89 -13.47 -5.26
CA LEU A 16 13.42 -14.82 -5.42
C LEU A 16 12.65 -15.54 -6.52
N ASP A 17 13.35 -16.19 -7.43
CA ASP A 17 12.78 -17.25 -8.27
C ASP A 17 12.52 -18.48 -7.39
N LEU A 18 11.25 -18.79 -7.22
CA LEU A 18 10.78 -19.87 -6.37
C LEU A 18 11.05 -21.26 -6.99
N THR A 19 11.23 -21.37 -8.32
CA THR A 19 11.46 -22.67 -8.97
C THR A 19 12.83 -23.27 -8.62
N LYS A 20 13.83 -22.45 -8.29
CA LYS A 20 15.17 -22.87 -7.82
C LYS A 20 15.14 -23.73 -6.55
N TYR A 21 14.07 -23.67 -5.76
CA TYR A 21 13.95 -24.38 -4.48
C TYR A 21 13.07 -25.63 -4.57
N ILE A 22 12.79 -26.15 -5.77
CA ILE A 22 11.86 -27.25 -6.03
C ILE A 22 12.59 -28.43 -6.67
N ASP A 23 12.43 -29.62 -6.09
CA ASP A 23 13.09 -30.85 -6.55
C ASP A 23 12.28 -31.46 -7.72
N LYS A 24 12.33 -30.82 -8.90
CA LYS A 24 11.46 -31.16 -10.04
C LYS A 24 11.67 -32.61 -10.51
N GLN A 25 10.69 -33.50 -10.27
CA GLN A 25 10.79 -34.93 -10.59
C GLN A 25 10.26 -35.34 -11.97
N SER A 26 9.54 -34.45 -12.67
CA SER A 26 9.08 -34.66 -14.05
C SER A 26 9.06 -33.32 -14.77
N GLU A 27 9.54 -33.27 -16.01
CA GLU A 27 9.61 -32.01 -16.75
C GLU A 27 8.28 -31.57 -17.35
N GLU A 28 7.38 -32.52 -17.65
CA GLU A 28 6.13 -32.33 -18.39
C GLU A 28 4.99 -31.69 -17.57
N LEU A 29 5.04 -31.79 -16.24
CA LEU A 29 3.97 -31.28 -15.37
C LEU A 29 4.22 -29.82 -14.95
N PRO A 30 3.17 -28.97 -14.90
CA PRO A 30 3.32 -27.60 -14.45
C PRO A 30 3.62 -27.54 -12.95
N ILE A 31 4.64 -26.76 -12.59
CA ILE A 31 5.05 -26.52 -11.20
C ILE A 31 3.93 -25.75 -10.49
N ARG A 32 3.51 -26.21 -9.31
CA ARG A 32 2.41 -25.60 -8.54
C ARG A 32 2.94 -24.81 -7.36
N LEU A 33 2.85 -23.49 -7.46
CA LEU A 33 3.27 -22.55 -6.41
C LEU A 33 2.05 -22.00 -5.67
N LEU A 34 2.11 -21.90 -4.34
CA LEU A 34 1.15 -21.16 -3.52
C LEU A 34 1.88 -20.02 -2.79
N LEU A 35 1.47 -18.77 -3.03
CA LEU A 35 1.94 -17.61 -2.28
C LEU A 35 0.83 -17.11 -1.35
N ILE A 36 1.12 -17.05 -0.06
CA ILE A 36 0.21 -16.59 1.00
C ILE A 36 0.76 -15.29 1.58
N GLY A 37 0.11 -14.15 1.30
CA GLY A 37 0.49 -12.86 1.88
C GLY A 37 1.82 -12.31 1.37
N SER A 38 2.08 -12.45 0.07
CA SER A 38 3.32 -11.93 -0.56
C SER A 38 3.37 -10.40 -0.52
N GLY A 39 2.20 -9.75 -0.54
CA GLY A 39 2.03 -8.28 -0.53
C GLY A 39 2.37 -7.59 -1.86
N ASP A 40 3.29 -8.18 -2.62
CA ASP A 40 3.66 -7.75 -3.96
C ASP A 40 4.09 -8.93 -4.86
N LEU A 41 4.37 -8.62 -6.13
CA LEU A 41 4.75 -9.58 -7.17
C LEU A 41 6.24 -9.97 -7.22
N ARG A 42 7.16 -9.45 -6.40
CA ARG A 42 8.62 -9.60 -6.60
C ARG A 42 9.06 -11.05 -6.82
N HIS A 43 8.55 -12.00 -6.04
CA HIS A 43 8.81 -13.42 -6.21
C HIS A 43 8.17 -13.97 -7.49
N ILE A 44 6.94 -13.57 -7.79
CA ILE A 44 6.22 -13.95 -9.01
C ILE A 44 6.99 -13.44 -10.25
N PHE A 45 7.38 -12.17 -10.29
CA PHE A 45 8.10 -11.57 -11.41
C PHE A 45 9.46 -12.22 -11.63
N HIS A 46 10.28 -12.39 -10.58
CA HIS A 46 11.58 -13.09 -10.68
C HIS A 46 11.38 -14.56 -11.15
N THR A 47 10.40 -15.27 -10.59
CA THR A 47 10.04 -16.64 -11.02
C THR A 47 9.58 -16.71 -12.48
N LEU A 48 8.69 -15.81 -12.90
CA LEU A 48 8.14 -15.79 -14.27
C LEU A 48 9.21 -15.45 -15.30
N ALA A 49 10.17 -14.58 -14.96
CA ALA A 49 11.32 -14.27 -15.82
C ALA A 49 12.35 -15.42 -15.89
N SER A 50 12.50 -16.21 -14.82
CA SER A 50 13.55 -17.24 -14.71
C SER A 50 13.09 -18.68 -15.05
N THR A 51 11.79 -18.97 -14.99
CA THR A 51 11.29 -20.36 -15.13
C THR A 51 11.63 -20.96 -16.49
N THR A 52 12.09 -22.21 -16.49
CA THR A 52 12.27 -23.05 -17.70
C THR A 52 11.09 -23.98 -17.94
N SER A 53 10.01 -23.80 -17.18
CA SER A 53 8.92 -24.77 -17.01
C SER A 53 7.55 -24.09 -17.05
N PRO A 54 6.48 -24.80 -17.43
CA PRO A 54 5.11 -24.36 -17.15
C PRO A 54 4.89 -24.16 -15.64
N VAL A 55 4.19 -23.10 -15.25
CA VAL A 55 3.96 -22.76 -13.83
C VAL A 55 2.50 -22.37 -13.59
N HIS A 56 1.89 -22.99 -12.58
CA HIS A 56 0.60 -22.60 -12.03
C HIS A 56 0.81 -21.92 -10.67
N ILE A 57 0.62 -20.60 -10.62
CA ILE A 57 0.81 -19.77 -9.43
C ILE A 57 -0.55 -19.49 -8.79
N TYR A 58 -0.71 -19.85 -7.52
CA TYR A 58 -1.92 -19.59 -6.74
C TYR A 58 -1.60 -18.52 -5.71
N ILE A 59 -2.41 -17.47 -5.65
CA ILE A 59 -2.18 -16.30 -4.79
C ILE A 59 -3.30 -16.25 -3.75
N LEU A 60 -2.95 -16.10 -2.47
CA LEU A 60 -3.86 -15.84 -1.36
C LEU A 60 -3.43 -14.60 -0.57
N GLU A 61 -4.13 -13.49 -0.76
CA GLU A 61 -3.90 -12.23 -0.05
C GLU A 61 -4.97 -11.92 1.01
N SER A 62 -4.69 -10.94 1.88
CA SER A 62 -5.61 -10.45 2.92
C SER A 62 -6.57 -9.34 2.44
N GLN A 63 -6.18 -8.57 1.42
CA GLN A 63 -6.88 -7.38 0.94
C GLN A 63 -7.03 -7.37 -0.58
N LEU A 64 -8.12 -6.80 -1.10
CA LEU A 64 -8.39 -6.76 -2.55
C LEU A 64 -7.56 -5.70 -3.27
N GLU A 65 -7.14 -4.64 -2.58
CA GLU A 65 -6.19 -3.66 -3.08
C GLU A 65 -4.84 -4.28 -3.48
N ILE A 66 -4.41 -5.37 -2.82
CA ILE A 66 -3.21 -6.13 -3.19
C ILE A 66 -3.44 -6.90 -4.48
N TYR A 67 -4.58 -7.59 -4.62
CA TYR A 67 -4.94 -8.25 -5.90
C TYR A 67 -5.09 -7.27 -7.06
N ALA A 68 -5.65 -6.08 -6.82
CA ALA A 68 -5.73 -5.03 -7.84
C ALA A 68 -4.32 -4.60 -8.31
N ARG A 69 -3.36 -4.45 -7.38
CA ARG A 69 -1.95 -4.16 -7.70
C ARG A 69 -1.29 -5.32 -8.45
N HIS A 70 -1.51 -6.57 -8.02
CA HIS A 70 -1.01 -7.75 -8.73
C HIS A 70 -1.49 -7.80 -10.19
N LEU A 71 -2.76 -7.51 -10.44
CA LEU A 71 -3.31 -7.47 -11.80
C LEU A 71 -2.72 -6.34 -12.65
N LEU A 72 -2.56 -5.14 -12.07
CA LEU A 72 -1.91 -3.99 -12.73
C LEU A 72 -0.46 -4.29 -13.14
N PHE A 73 0.35 -4.80 -12.22
CA PHE A 73 1.75 -5.11 -12.52
C PHE A 73 1.88 -6.27 -13.51
N LEU A 74 1.06 -7.32 -13.41
CA LEU A 74 1.05 -8.40 -14.42
C LEU A 74 0.71 -7.86 -15.81
N GLN A 75 -0.24 -6.94 -15.92
CA GLN A 75 -0.57 -6.29 -17.19
C GLN A 75 0.60 -5.44 -17.72
N LEU A 76 1.28 -4.65 -16.88
CA LEU A 76 2.46 -3.87 -17.27
C LEU A 76 3.61 -4.75 -17.78
N LEU A 77 3.91 -5.82 -17.05
CA LEU A 77 4.97 -6.77 -17.39
C LEU A 77 4.73 -7.40 -18.79
N PHE A 78 3.51 -7.87 -19.05
CA PHE A 78 3.13 -8.57 -20.30
C PHE A 78 2.61 -7.67 -21.44
N THR A 79 2.52 -6.35 -21.25
CA THR A 79 2.30 -5.40 -22.35
C THR A 79 3.42 -5.53 -23.40
N SER A 80 3.16 -5.34 -24.70
CA SER A 80 4.22 -5.52 -25.71
C SER A 80 5.32 -4.46 -25.60
N VAL A 81 6.57 -4.84 -25.85
CA VAL A 81 7.69 -3.88 -26.00
C VAL A 81 7.53 -2.93 -27.18
N ASN A 82 6.65 -3.25 -28.14
CA ASN A 82 6.24 -2.36 -29.23
C ASN A 82 5.21 -1.30 -28.78
N GLN A 83 4.74 -1.35 -27.53
CA GLN A 83 3.77 -0.43 -26.94
C GLN A 83 4.37 0.37 -25.78
N ILE A 84 5.17 -0.27 -24.92
CA ILE A 84 5.87 0.35 -23.78
C ILE A 84 7.28 -0.24 -23.71
N GLY A 85 8.31 0.62 -23.80
CA GLY A 85 9.71 0.19 -23.82
C GLY A 85 10.17 -0.43 -22.49
N LEU A 86 11.28 -1.20 -22.49
CA LEU A 86 11.77 -1.84 -21.25
C LEU A 86 12.15 -0.82 -20.16
N GLN A 87 12.72 0.32 -20.54
CA GLN A 87 13.05 1.42 -19.63
C GLN A 87 11.78 2.08 -19.05
N GLU A 88 10.85 2.45 -19.92
CA GLU A 88 9.53 3.03 -19.59
C GLU A 88 8.69 2.09 -18.70
N LYS A 89 8.73 0.77 -18.95
CA LYS A 89 8.16 -0.25 -18.07
C LYS A 89 8.82 -0.27 -16.69
N CYS A 90 10.13 -0.10 -16.60
CA CYS A 90 10.85 -0.04 -15.32
C CYS A 90 10.44 1.19 -14.52
N GLU A 91 10.38 2.35 -15.18
CA GLU A 91 9.91 3.62 -14.61
C GLU A 91 8.47 3.50 -14.09
N HIS A 92 7.52 3.09 -14.94
CA HIS A 92 6.14 2.82 -14.53
C HIS A 92 6.05 1.79 -13.39
N TYR A 93 6.84 0.72 -13.44
CA TYR A 93 6.81 -0.34 -12.42
C TYR A 93 7.23 0.21 -11.06
N LEU A 94 8.40 0.85 -10.96
CA LEU A 94 8.95 1.36 -9.71
C LEU A 94 8.12 2.54 -9.15
N GLU A 95 7.64 3.44 -10.01
CA GLU A 95 6.71 4.51 -9.61
C GLU A 95 5.41 3.96 -9.01
N LEU A 96 4.71 3.07 -9.72
CA LEU A 96 3.48 2.46 -9.22
C LEU A 96 3.75 1.55 -8.01
N PHE A 97 4.92 0.93 -7.93
CA PHE A 97 5.30 0.03 -6.84
C PHE A 97 5.31 0.75 -5.50
N ALA A 98 5.92 1.94 -5.40
CA ALA A 98 6.09 2.55 -4.08
C ALA A 98 6.11 4.07 -3.98
N ASN A 99 6.16 4.82 -5.09
CA ASN A 99 6.15 6.28 -4.98
C ASN A 99 4.74 6.77 -4.60
N LEU A 100 4.64 7.61 -3.57
CA LEU A 100 3.38 8.25 -3.17
C LEU A 100 2.83 9.18 -4.25
N HIS A 101 3.71 9.76 -5.07
CA HIS A 101 3.38 10.53 -6.26
C HIS A 101 4.09 9.96 -7.50
N ILE A 102 3.36 9.87 -8.60
CA ILE A 102 3.82 9.36 -9.90
C ILE A 102 3.85 10.50 -10.92
N ASN A 103 4.59 10.31 -12.01
CA ASN A 103 4.59 11.28 -13.10
C ASN A 103 3.26 11.20 -13.90
N THR A 104 2.98 12.22 -14.72
CA THR A 104 1.72 12.34 -15.48
C THR A 104 1.51 11.23 -16.51
N HIS A 105 2.59 10.71 -17.11
CA HIS A 105 2.55 9.59 -18.06
C HIS A 105 2.21 8.27 -17.35
N THR A 106 2.81 8.00 -16.19
CA THR A 106 2.45 6.86 -15.32
C THR A 106 1.00 6.95 -14.81
N GLU A 107 0.48 8.15 -14.53
CA GLU A 107 -0.93 8.34 -14.17
C GLU A 107 -1.87 8.10 -15.36
N GLN A 108 -1.44 8.40 -16.58
CA GLN A 108 -2.19 8.08 -17.81
C GLN A 108 -2.21 6.56 -18.07
N TYR A 109 -1.05 5.89 -18.00
CA TYR A 109 -0.97 4.43 -18.06
C TYR A 109 -1.91 3.76 -17.04
N LEU A 110 -1.92 4.25 -15.79
CA LEU A 110 -2.80 3.74 -14.73
C LEU A 110 -4.30 3.85 -15.08
N LYS A 111 -4.74 4.95 -15.71
CA LYS A 111 -6.15 5.15 -16.13
C LYS A 111 -6.56 4.19 -17.25
N GLU A 112 -5.65 3.91 -18.17
CA GLU A 112 -5.86 2.99 -19.29
C GLU A 112 -5.85 1.54 -18.82
N ALA A 113 -4.84 1.14 -18.03
CA ALA A 113 -4.74 -0.20 -17.44
C ALA A 113 -5.96 -0.51 -16.57
N ALA A 114 -6.35 0.40 -15.67
CA ALA A 114 -7.56 0.23 -14.86
C ALA A 114 -8.85 0.12 -15.71
N THR A 115 -8.90 0.74 -16.89
CA THR A 115 -10.03 0.61 -17.83
C THR A 115 -10.09 -0.77 -18.51
N GLN A 116 -8.95 -1.39 -18.76
CA GLN A 116 -8.85 -2.76 -19.30
C GLN A 116 -9.15 -3.79 -18.21
N LEU A 117 -8.57 -3.63 -17.01
CA LEU A 117 -8.80 -4.52 -15.85
C LEU A 117 -10.28 -4.62 -15.42
N ILE A 118 -11.07 -3.56 -15.58
CA ILE A 118 -12.53 -3.58 -15.38
C ILE A 118 -13.21 -4.58 -16.33
N GLN A 119 -12.83 -4.61 -17.60
CA GLN A 119 -13.39 -5.53 -18.60
C GLN A 119 -12.97 -6.97 -18.29
N HIS A 120 -11.71 -7.17 -17.91
CA HIS A 120 -11.18 -8.47 -17.52
C HIS A 120 -11.87 -9.04 -16.26
N ILE A 121 -11.98 -8.29 -15.16
CA ILE A 121 -12.53 -8.80 -13.90
C ILE A 121 -14.05 -9.05 -13.94
N THR A 122 -14.77 -8.34 -14.83
CA THR A 122 -16.21 -8.53 -15.09
C THR A 122 -16.53 -9.62 -16.12
N THR A 123 -15.51 -10.25 -16.73
CA THR A 123 -15.69 -11.32 -17.72
C THR A 123 -16.35 -12.56 -17.10
N ILE A 124 -17.36 -13.13 -17.79
CA ILE A 124 -18.28 -14.16 -17.27
C ILE A 124 -17.57 -15.46 -16.86
N SER A 125 -16.54 -15.88 -17.57
CA SER A 125 -15.70 -17.05 -17.21
C SER A 125 -14.95 -16.84 -15.88
N GLY A 126 -14.61 -15.59 -15.56
CA GLY A 126 -13.58 -15.25 -14.59
C GLY A 126 -12.14 -15.56 -15.04
N GLU A 127 -11.94 -16.08 -16.25
CA GLU A 127 -10.62 -16.31 -16.85
C GLU A 127 -10.38 -15.35 -18.02
N PHE A 128 -9.18 -14.78 -18.11
CA PHE A 128 -8.73 -13.90 -19.19
C PHE A 128 -7.24 -14.06 -19.46
N GLN A 129 -6.78 -13.71 -20.65
CA GLN A 129 -5.36 -13.75 -21.03
C GLN A 129 -4.75 -12.35 -20.97
N LEU A 130 -3.48 -12.27 -20.56
CA LEU A 130 -2.64 -11.06 -20.67
C LEU A 130 -1.62 -11.18 -21.82
N ALA A 131 -1.21 -12.41 -22.12
CA ALA A 131 -0.41 -12.79 -23.29
C ALA A 131 -0.84 -14.20 -23.75
N SER A 132 -0.39 -14.63 -24.93
CA SER A 132 -0.77 -15.93 -25.53
C SER A 132 -0.50 -17.14 -24.63
N ASN A 133 0.56 -17.06 -23.81
CA ASN A 133 0.97 -18.08 -22.84
C ASN A 133 0.63 -17.73 -21.38
N VAL A 134 -0.10 -16.64 -21.10
CA VAL A 134 -0.36 -16.12 -19.74
C VAL A 134 -1.85 -15.98 -19.47
N THR A 135 -2.41 -16.94 -18.74
CA THR A 135 -3.82 -16.95 -18.33
C THR A 135 -3.96 -16.51 -16.87
N ILE A 136 -4.85 -15.56 -16.60
CA ILE A 136 -5.31 -15.19 -15.26
C ILE A 136 -6.66 -15.85 -14.98
N ASP A 137 -6.79 -16.46 -13.82
CA ASP A 137 -8.00 -17.14 -13.34
C ASP A 137 -8.48 -16.51 -12.03
N ALA A 138 -9.51 -15.68 -12.15
CA ALA A 138 -10.30 -15.13 -11.08
C ALA A 138 -11.68 -15.83 -10.98
N SER A 139 -11.86 -17.02 -11.57
CA SER A 139 -13.15 -17.76 -11.53
C SER A 139 -13.58 -18.12 -10.11
N LEU A 140 -12.60 -18.37 -9.23
CA LEU A 140 -12.83 -18.73 -7.83
C LEU A 140 -13.31 -17.56 -6.96
N LEU A 141 -12.98 -16.30 -7.32
CA LEU A 141 -13.33 -15.11 -6.53
C LEU A 141 -14.85 -14.94 -6.43
N LYS A 142 -15.33 -14.61 -5.23
CA LYS A 142 -16.76 -14.36 -4.96
C LYS A 142 -17.20 -13.12 -5.76
N TYR A 143 -18.44 -13.04 -6.23
CA TYR A 143 -18.94 -11.86 -6.97
C TYR A 143 -18.63 -10.53 -6.24
N LYS A 144 -18.95 -10.43 -4.95
CA LYS A 144 -18.62 -9.26 -4.10
C LYS A 144 -17.13 -8.88 -4.03
N GLU A 145 -16.21 -9.79 -4.38
CA GLU A 145 -14.77 -9.55 -4.43
C GLU A 145 -14.38 -8.99 -5.81
N LYS A 146 -15.03 -9.45 -6.88
CA LYS A 146 -14.95 -8.87 -8.23
C LYS A 146 -15.57 -7.47 -8.29
N ASP A 147 -16.75 -7.28 -7.71
CA ASP A 147 -17.44 -5.98 -7.63
C ASP A 147 -16.57 -4.92 -6.93
N PHE A 148 -15.84 -5.33 -5.87
CA PHE A 148 -14.94 -4.45 -5.13
C PHE A 148 -13.62 -4.17 -5.87
N LEU A 149 -13.07 -5.17 -6.59
CA LEU A 149 -11.95 -4.96 -7.52
C LEU A 149 -12.33 -3.96 -8.62
N GLU A 150 -13.52 -4.10 -9.22
CA GLU A 150 -14.04 -3.11 -10.16
C GLU A 150 -14.12 -1.71 -9.53
N GLY A 151 -14.63 -1.60 -8.30
CA GLY A 151 -14.66 -0.36 -7.54
C GLY A 151 -13.28 0.27 -7.26
N ILE A 152 -12.23 -0.54 -7.06
CA ILE A 152 -10.84 -0.06 -6.96
C ILE A 152 -10.39 0.52 -8.30
N PHE A 153 -10.54 -0.22 -9.40
CA PHE A 153 -10.14 0.23 -10.73
C PHE A 153 -10.93 1.47 -11.19
N GLN A 154 -12.22 1.54 -10.89
CA GLN A 154 -13.05 2.72 -11.14
C GLN A 154 -12.52 3.97 -10.41
N PHE A 155 -12.00 3.82 -9.18
CA PHE A 155 -11.36 4.90 -8.44
C PHE A 155 -9.97 5.28 -9.00
N TRP A 156 -9.18 4.31 -9.45
CA TRP A 156 -7.87 4.56 -10.05
C TRP A 156 -7.97 5.42 -11.32
N ARG A 157 -8.95 5.14 -12.19
CA ARG A 157 -9.22 5.96 -13.38
C ARG A 157 -10.10 7.19 -13.13
N ALA A 158 -10.55 7.44 -11.90
CA ALA A 158 -11.46 8.55 -11.62
C ALA A 158 -10.72 9.91 -11.66
N PRO A 159 -11.26 10.93 -12.34
CA PRO A 159 -10.71 12.29 -12.28
C PRO A 159 -10.56 12.76 -10.82
N PRO A 160 -9.45 13.42 -10.43
CA PRO A 160 -9.21 13.85 -9.05
C PRO A 160 -10.34 14.68 -8.43
N ALA A 161 -10.98 15.56 -9.20
CA ALA A 161 -12.13 16.34 -8.76
C ALA A 161 -13.40 15.51 -8.42
N LYS A 162 -13.50 14.25 -8.87
CA LYS A 162 -14.64 13.34 -8.58
C LYS A 162 -14.34 12.38 -7.43
N GLN A 163 -13.10 11.89 -7.33
CA GLN A 163 -12.63 11.07 -6.21
C GLN A 163 -11.21 11.53 -5.83
N PRO A 164 -11.08 12.49 -4.90
CA PRO A 164 -9.77 12.96 -4.43
C PRO A 164 -9.07 11.89 -3.58
N PHE A 165 -7.74 11.95 -3.56
CA PHE A 165 -6.88 11.20 -2.64
C PHE A 165 -5.77 12.16 -2.18
N PRO A 166 -5.89 12.77 -0.98
CA PRO A 166 -4.87 13.65 -0.43
C PRO A 166 -3.74 12.80 0.15
N ALA A 167 -2.82 12.39 -0.72
CA ALA A 167 -1.82 11.38 -0.45
C ALA A 167 -0.80 11.85 0.59
N GLU A 168 -0.34 13.10 0.45
CA GLU A 168 0.56 13.84 1.34
C GLU A 168 -0.01 13.90 2.76
N LEU A 169 -1.28 14.31 2.89
CA LEU A 169 -1.95 14.44 4.20
C LEU A 169 -2.15 13.08 4.87
N ALA A 170 -2.40 12.03 4.08
CA ALA A 170 -2.51 10.66 4.59
C ALA A 170 -1.15 10.08 5.03
N TRP A 171 -0.07 10.42 4.32
CA TRP A 171 1.31 10.06 4.69
C TRP A 171 1.77 10.81 5.96
N ASP A 172 1.74 12.13 5.91
CA ASP A 172 2.17 13.02 7.01
C ASP A 172 1.37 12.76 8.29
N GLY A 173 0.05 12.60 8.19
CA GLY A 173 -0.80 12.23 9.33
C GLY A 173 -0.36 10.93 10.02
N ARG A 174 0.19 9.97 9.26
CA ARG A 174 0.75 8.73 9.82
C ARG A 174 2.17 8.88 10.36
N VAL A 175 3.03 9.66 9.71
CA VAL A 175 4.37 9.98 10.23
C VAL A 175 4.25 10.75 11.56
N ARG A 176 3.33 11.72 11.66
CA ARG A 176 2.98 12.42 12.90
C ARG A 176 2.48 11.46 13.98
N GLN A 177 1.51 10.59 13.67
CA GLN A 177 0.98 9.64 14.66
C GLN A 177 2.06 8.68 15.18
N TYR A 178 2.94 8.17 14.31
CA TYR A 178 3.97 7.22 14.70
C TYR A 178 5.11 7.85 15.52
N LEU A 179 5.53 9.07 15.16
CA LEU A 179 6.64 9.74 15.85
C LEU A 179 6.20 10.49 17.12
N GLY A 180 4.95 10.97 17.17
CA GLY A 180 4.44 11.81 18.25
C GLY A 180 5.34 13.03 18.48
N ALA A 181 5.78 13.24 19.72
CA ALA A 181 6.70 14.33 20.09
C ALA A 181 8.08 14.30 19.37
N ARG A 182 8.42 13.23 18.64
CA ARG A 182 9.63 13.15 17.80
C ARG A 182 9.41 13.64 16.36
N TYR A 183 8.20 14.09 16.00
CA TYR A 183 7.91 14.49 14.62
C TYR A 183 8.69 15.75 14.19
N ASP A 184 8.83 16.74 15.08
CA ASP A 184 9.54 17.98 14.75
C ASP A 184 11.05 17.74 14.58
N THR A 185 11.57 16.65 15.15
CA THR A 185 12.95 16.15 15.00
C THR A 185 13.04 14.90 14.12
N ARG A 186 12.04 14.64 13.26
CA ARG A 186 11.86 13.37 12.53
C ARG A 186 13.06 12.89 11.72
N ARG A 187 13.83 13.78 11.09
CA ARG A 187 15.04 13.42 10.33
C ARG A 187 16.08 12.70 11.20
N ASN A 188 16.21 13.05 12.48
CA ASN A 188 17.08 12.35 13.43
C ASN A 188 16.53 10.95 13.78
N ALA A 189 15.20 10.79 13.82
CA ALA A 189 14.58 9.47 14.01
C ALA A 189 14.72 8.59 12.76
N PHE A 190 14.69 9.17 11.57
CA PHE A 190 14.93 8.46 10.31
C PHE A 190 16.39 7.99 10.21
N ASP A 191 17.37 8.88 10.46
CA ASP A 191 18.80 8.52 10.49
C ASP A 191 19.08 7.36 11.47
N TRP A 192 18.52 7.45 12.68
CA TRP A 192 18.64 6.41 13.70
C TRP A 192 17.97 5.08 13.28
N ASP A 193 16.76 5.13 12.70
CA ASP A 193 16.07 3.94 12.17
C ASP A 193 16.87 3.27 11.03
N LEU A 194 17.54 4.05 10.16
CA LEU A 194 18.40 3.52 9.11
C LEU A 194 19.64 2.85 9.70
N HIS A 195 20.43 3.59 10.47
CA HIS A 195 21.75 3.14 10.89
C HIS A 195 21.72 2.13 12.03
N MET A 196 20.79 2.26 12.99
CA MET A 196 20.70 1.42 14.19
C MET A 196 19.61 0.33 14.08
N LYS A 197 18.97 0.18 12.92
CA LYS A 197 18.12 -0.99 12.61
C LYS A 197 18.41 -1.57 11.24
N LEU A 198 18.12 -0.84 10.15
CA LEU A 198 18.20 -1.41 8.79
C LEU A 198 19.61 -1.88 8.44
N ALA A 199 20.63 -1.05 8.69
CA ALA A 199 22.03 -1.40 8.42
C ALA A 199 22.57 -2.51 9.34
N GLU A 200 22.18 -2.55 10.62
CA GLU A 200 22.51 -3.65 11.54
C GLU A 200 21.87 -4.97 11.12
N ARG A 201 20.62 -4.93 10.62
CA ARG A 201 19.88 -6.08 10.09
C ARG A 201 20.36 -6.53 8.70
N GLY A 202 21.38 -5.88 8.15
CA GLY A 202 22.05 -6.27 6.90
C GLY A 202 21.82 -5.35 5.71
N PHE A 203 20.84 -4.44 5.75
CA PHE A 203 20.52 -3.55 4.63
C PHE A 203 21.47 -2.35 4.55
N LYS A 204 22.73 -2.62 4.21
CA LYS A 204 23.84 -1.64 4.20
C LYS A 204 23.97 -0.83 2.90
N ARG A 205 23.09 -1.06 1.92
CA ARG A 205 23.09 -0.39 0.60
C ARG A 205 22.18 0.85 0.56
N LEU A 206 21.06 0.81 1.26
CA LEU A 206 20.13 1.94 1.37
C LEU A 206 20.81 3.12 2.06
N ASN A 207 20.78 4.29 1.42
CA ASN A 207 21.48 5.47 1.93
C ASN A 207 20.54 6.48 2.62
N ALA A 208 21.13 7.42 3.37
CA ALA A 208 20.40 8.38 4.20
C ALA A 208 19.56 9.40 3.41
N HIS A 209 19.88 9.66 2.14
CA HIS A 209 19.11 10.52 1.25
C HIS A 209 17.86 9.78 0.75
N GLU A 210 18.04 8.59 0.14
CA GLU A 210 16.94 7.71 -0.31
C GLU A 210 15.93 7.45 0.81
N TYR A 211 16.42 6.99 1.97
CA TYR A 211 15.56 6.66 3.10
C TYR A 211 14.97 7.91 3.76
N GLY A 212 15.76 8.97 3.92
CA GLY A 212 15.32 10.20 4.57
C GLY A 212 14.19 10.89 3.82
N ASP A 213 14.29 10.98 2.49
CA ASP A 213 13.29 11.65 1.66
C ASP A 213 12.07 10.77 1.42
N TRP A 214 12.24 9.45 1.32
CA TRP A 214 11.12 8.51 1.36
C TRP A 214 10.33 8.59 2.67
N ARG A 215 11.01 8.60 3.83
CA ARG A 215 10.34 8.74 5.13
C ARG A 215 9.63 10.09 5.29
N GLU A 216 10.19 11.16 4.70
CA GLU A 216 9.60 12.51 4.70
C GLU A 216 8.35 12.62 3.81
N SER A 217 8.41 12.10 2.57
CA SER A 217 7.47 12.43 1.48
C SER A 217 6.68 11.26 0.89
N GLY A 218 7.10 10.02 1.18
CA GLY A 218 6.60 8.81 0.53
C GLY A 218 7.10 8.59 -0.91
N LEU A 219 7.97 9.46 -1.43
CA LEU A 219 8.62 9.29 -2.73
C LEU A 219 9.85 8.38 -2.56
N ALA A 220 9.88 7.19 -3.20
CA ALA A 220 10.93 6.20 -2.98
C ALA A 220 12.03 6.25 -4.04
N PHE A 221 11.65 6.40 -5.30
CA PHE A 221 12.53 6.30 -6.46
C PHE A 221 12.46 7.57 -7.30
N HIS A 222 13.61 8.19 -7.57
CA HIS A 222 13.77 9.35 -8.44
C HIS A 222 14.42 8.89 -9.75
N LEU A 223 13.59 8.51 -10.72
CA LEU A 223 13.99 7.75 -11.91
C LEU A 223 14.16 8.63 -13.15
N THR A 224 13.43 9.74 -13.21
CA THR A 224 13.46 10.68 -14.34
C THR A 224 13.63 12.11 -13.85
N LEU A 225 13.96 13.02 -14.76
CA LEU A 225 14.03 14.46 -14.51
C LEU A 225 12.64 15.14 -14.58
N GLN A 226 11.57 14.42 -14.25
CA GLN A 226 10.18 14.91 -14.31
C GLN A 226 9.58 15.09 -12.91
N ASP A 227 8.61 16.00 -12.79
CA ASP A 227 7.93 16.27 -11.52
C ASP A 227 6.87 15.21 -11.17
N TYR A 228 7.04 14.60 -9.99
CA TYR A 228 6.10 13.66 -9.38
C TYR A 228 4.86 14.40 -8.83
N THR A 229 3.94 14.75 -9.72
CA THR A 229 2.78 15.63 -9.40
C THR A 229 1.46 14.89 -9.17
N GLN A 230 1.31 13.63 -9.58
CA GLN A 230 0.01 12.94 -9.52
C GLN A 230 -0.03 11.92 -8.36
N PRO A 231 -1.05 11.94 -7.49
CA PRO A 231 -1.09 11.06 -6.31
C PRO A 231 -1.30 9.59 -6.71
N ASN A 232 -0.44 8.69 -6.23
CA ASN A 232 -0.48 7.27 -6.57
C ASN A 232 -1.69 6.57 -5.96
N ARG A 233 -2.78 6.52 -6.74
CA ARG A 233 -4.06 5.90 -6.36
C ARG A 233 -3.94 4.41 -6.03
N THR A 234 -2.88 3.73 -6.46
CA THR A 234 -2.67 2.29 -6.14
C THR A 234 -2.25 2.06 -4.70
N LEU A 235 -1.69 3.06 -4.02
CA LEU A 235 -1.29 3.03 -2.60
C LEU A 235 -2.41 3.52 -1.65
N ALA A 236 -3.60 3.83 -2.19
CA ALA A 236 -4.77 4.22 -1.41
C ALA A 236 -5.68 3.02 -1.14
N SER A 237 -6.18 2.89 0.10
CA SER A 237 -7.08 1.80 0.49
C SER A 237 -8.15 2.28 1.48
N ALA A 238 -9.25 1.54 1.60
CA ALA A 238 -10.38 1.94 2.43
C ALA A 238 -10.33 1.28 3.82
N PHE A 239 -10.17 2.08 4.88
CA PHE A 239 -10.24 1.60 6.26
C PHE A 239 -11.53 2.06 6.94
N VAL A 240 -12.20 1.15 7.66
CA VAL A 240 -13.47 1.42 8.34
C VAL A 240 -13.20 1.76 9.80
N PHE A 241 -13.28 3.04 10.12
CA PHE A 241 -13.20 3.52 11.49
C PHE A 241 -14.54 3.36 12.20
N GLN A 242 -14.50 3.03 13.49
CA GLN A 242 -15.66 3.12 14.37
C GLN A 242 -15.48 4.34 15.27
N ASN A 243 -16.43 5.26 15.19
CA ASN A 243 -16.44 6.52 15.93
C ASN A 243 -16.90 6.27 17.38
N SER A 244 -16.74 7.28 18.25
CA SER A 244 -17.12 7.23 19.67
C SER A 244 -18.63 7.07 19.91
N ASP A 245 -19.46 7.43 18.93
CA ASP A 245 -20.92 7.19 18.92
C ASP A 245 -21.31 5.78 18.41
N GLY A 246 -20.33 4.95 18.03
CA GLY A 246 -20.52 3.62 17.46
C GLY A 246 -20.81 3.59 15.96
N THR A 247 -20.91 4.74 15.28
CA THR A 247 -21.06 4.80 13.82
C THR A 247 -19.80 4.30 13.11
N LYS A 248 -19.97 3.69 11.92
CA LYS A 248 -18.87 3.20 11.11
C LYS A 248 -18.68 4.07 9.88
N GLN A 249 -17.51 4.67 9.75
CA GLN A 249 -17.14 5.53 8.62
C GLN A 249 -15.94 4.93 7.88
N ALA A 250 -16.13 4.59 6.61
CA ALA A 250 -15.02 4.29 5.72
C ALA A 250 -14.28 5.58 5.35
N ARG A 251 -12.96 5.61 5.55
CA ARG A 251 -12.07 6.66 5.03
C ARG A 251 -11.02 6.02 4.12
N ARG A 252 -10.79 6.61 2.95
CA ARG A 252 -9.72 6.21 2.04
C ARG A 252 -8.44 6.97 2.40
N GLY A 253 -7.30 6.28 2.45
CA GLY A 253 -6.02 6.83 2.88
C GLY A 253 -4.86 5.87 2.61
N TYR A 254 -3.65 6.26 3.02
CA TYR A 254 -2.46 5.41 2.96
C TYR A 254 -2.32 4.56 4.23
N TRP A 255 -2.42 3.24 4.11
CA TRP A 255 -2.39 2.32 5.26
C TRP A 255 -1.23 1.31 5.20
N GLY A 256 -0.18 1.59 4.40
CA GLY A 256 0.99 0.72 4.24
C GLY A 256 2.17 0.98 5.17
N ASP A 257 3.35 0.53 4.81
CA ASP A 257 4.56 0.70 5.62
C ASP A 257 5.16 2.11 5.47
N ILE A 258 5.40 2.79 6.61
CA ILE A 258 6.12 4.07 6.68
C ILE A 258 7.48 3.95 7.37
N LEU A 259 7.98 2.73 7.62
CA LEU A 259 9.23 2.48 8.36
C LEU A 259 10.31 1.79 7.53
N THR A 260 9.98 0.70 6.85
CA THR A 260 10.98 -0.23 6.31
C THR A 260 11.39 0.13 4.90
N GLY A 261 10.39 0.45 4.08
CA GLY A 261 10.53 0.91 2.71
C GLY A 261 10.48 -0.20 1.67
N PRO A 262 10.11 0.15 0.42
CA PRO A 262 9.97 -0.79 -0.70
C PRO A 262 11.31 -1.39 -1.14
N PHE A 263 12.41 -0.74 -0.77
CA PHE A 263 13.76 -0.99 -1.23
C PHE A 263 14.26 -2.42 -0.96
N LEU A 264 13.66 -3.15 -0.01
CA LEU A 264 14.01 -4.55 0.23
C LEU A 264 13.72 -5.45 -0.98
N ALA A 265 12.59 -5.21 -1.67
CA ALA A 265 12.07 -6.12 -2.68
C ALA A 265 12.99 -6.27 -3.90
N HIS A 266 13.57 -5.16 -4.36
CA HIS A 266 14.44 -5.12 -5.54
C HIS A 266 15.78 -4.41 -5.31
N GLY A 267 15.99 -3.70 -4.20
CA GLY A 267 17.19 -2.88 -3.94
C GLY A 267 18.15 -3.43 -2.88
N LEU A 268 17.82 -4.53 -2.20
CA LEU A 268 18.70 -5.13 -1.18
C LEU A 268 19.96 -5.79 -1.80
N ILE A 269 19.77 -6.54 -2.89
CA ILE A 269 20.80 -7.39 -3.53
C ILE A 269 20.61 -7.31 -5.05
N PRO A 270 21.68 -7.14 -5.86
CA PRO A 270 21.57 -7.31 -7.30
C PRO A 270 21.28 -8.77 -7.68
N LEU A 271 20.47 -8.96 -8.72
CA LEU A 271 20.03 -10.26 -9.26
C LEU A 271 21.20 -11.14 -9.68
N ASP A 272 22.31 -10.52 -10.05
CA ASP A 272 23.61 -11.13 -10.20
C ASP A 272 24.54 -10.57 -9.14
N ASN A 273 24.77 -11.35 -8.09
CA ASN A 273 25.58 -10.95 -6.95
C ASN A 273 27.08 -10.82 -7.31
N ASN A 274 27.51 -11.28 -8.49
CA ASN A 274 28.89 -11.18 -8.96
C ASN A 274 29.15 -9.94 -9.85
N ASP A 275 28.12 -9.16 -10.16
CA ASP A 275 28.26 -7.95 -10.97
C ASP A 275 29.18 -6.93 -10.28
N ALA A 276 30.37 -6.74 -10.85
CA ALA A 276 31.42 -5.91 -10.26
C ALA A 276 31.02 -4.43 -10.13
N GLN A 277 30.10 -3.92 -10.95
CA GLN A 277 29.60 -2.55 -10.82
C GLN A 277 28.60 -2.45 -9.66
N MET A 278 27.72 -3.43 -9.52
CA MET A 278 26.74 -3.47 -8.43
C MET A 278 27.37 -3.78 -7.06
N GLN A 279 28.51 -4.49 -7.03
CA GLN A 279 29.29 -4.71 -5.79
C GLN A 279 30.33 -3.63 -5.49
N ALA A 280 30.54 -2.65 -6.39
CA ALA A 280 31.56 -1.62 -6.22
C ALA A 280 31.35 -0.80 -4.94
N LYS A 281 32.44 -0.53 -4.22
CA LYS A 281 32.45 0.21 -2.95
C LYS A 281 33.51 1.30 -2.92
N ALA A 282 33.20 2.38 -2.20
CA ALA A 282 34.13 3.43 -1.81
C ALA A 282 33.92 3.75 -0.32
N ASN A 283 35.00 3.80 0.47
CA ASN A 283 34.95 4.03 1.92
C ASN A 283 33.95 3.08 2.64
N ASP A 284 34.05 1.78 2.33
CA ASP A 284 33.18 0.67 2.76
C ASP A 284 31.68 0.76 2.42
N LYS A 285 31.22 1.87 1.84
CA LYS A 285 29.86 2.06 1.34
C LYS A 285 29.74 1.59 -0.11
N PHE A 286 28.60 1.02 -0.48
CA PHE A 286 28.28 0.72 -1.88
C PHE A 286 28.19 2.01 -2.70
N ILE A 287 28.75 1.99 -3.91
CA ILE A 287 28.66 3.10 -4.86
C ILE A 287 27.26 3.13 -5.50
N LYS A 288 26.72 1.95 -5.84
CA LYS A 288 25.37 1.77 -6.38
C LYS A 288 24.33 1.65 -5.27
N THR A 289 23.34 2.54 -5.29
CA THR A 289 22.33 2.73 -4.24
C THR A 289 21.24 1.65 -4.24
N ALA A 290 20.22 1.76 -3.38
CA ALA A 290 19.09 0.84 -3.42
C ALA A 290 18.19 1.07 -4.66
N THR A 291 18.08 2.31 -5.13
CA THR A 291 17.41 2.69 -6.39
C THR A 291 18.14 2.12 -7.60
N ASP A 292 19.44 2.36 -7.74
CA ASP A 292 20.28 1.79 -8.82
C ASP A 292 20.08 0.27 -8.99
N VAL A 293 20.10 -0.45 -7.85
CA VAL A 293 19.96 -1.91 -7.85
C VAL A 293 18.51 -2.34 -8.12
N SER A 294 17.52 -1.54 -7.73
CA SER A 294 16.12 -1.78 -8.07
C SER A 294 15.87 -1.63 -9.58
N GLU A 295 16.43 -0.60 -10.20
CA GLU A 295 16.38 -0.40 -11.66
C GLU A 295 17.09 -1.53 -12.41
N TYR A 296 18.34 -1.83 -12.04
CA TYR A 296 19.11 -2.95 -12.61
C TYR A 296 18.34 -4.27 -12.53
N ASN A 297 17.75 -4.58 -11.38
CA ASN A 297 16.98 -5.80 -11.18
C ASN A 297 15.70 -5.84 -12.01
N VAL A 298 14.90 -4.77 -11.99
CA VAL A 298 13.65 -4.70 -12.75
C VAL A 298 13.93 -4.74 -14.26
N LEU A 299 14.93 -4.04 -14.76
CA LEU A 299 15.35 -4.10 -16.16
C LEU A 299 15.83 -5.49 -16.58
N LYS A 300 16.67 -6.15 -15.77
CA LYS A 300 17.21 -7.49 -16.06
C LYS A 300 16.09 -8.54 -16.09
N LEU A 301 15.14 -8.46 -15.15
CA LEU A 301 13.95 -9.31 -15.12
C LEU A 301 12.97 -9.00 -16.28
N LEU A 302 12.78 -7.72 -16.64
CA LEU A 302 11.95 -7.30 -17.78
C LEU A 302 12.51 -7.83 -19.11
N GLY A 303 13.83 -7.81 -19.28
CA GLY A 303 14.52 -8.37 -20.44
C GLY A 303 14.35 -9.89 -20.53
N GLN A 304 14.66 -10.61 -19.45
CA GLN A 304 14.47 -12.07 -19.37
C GLN A 304 13.01 -12.49 -19.64
N LEU A 305 12.03 -11.69 -19.19
CA LEU A 305 10.61 -11.95 -19.45
C LEU A 305 10.23 -11.87 -20.94
N GLN A 306 11.04 -11.25 -21.83
CA GLN A 306 10.76 -11.24 -23.27
C GLN A 306 10.99 -12.60 -23.94
N GLU A 307 11.79 -13.47 -23.34
CA GLU A 307 12.10 -14.82 -23.86
C GLU A 307 11.10 -15.89 -23.34
N GLN A 308 10.17 -15.50 -22.47
CA GLN A 308 9.34 -16.43 -21.71
C GLN A 308 8.12 -16.95 -22.48
N ASN A 309 8.33 -18.11 -23.10
CA ASN A 309 7.33 -18.84 -23.88
C ASN A 309 6.61 -19.95 -23.07
N ASN A 310 6.94 -20.13 -21.78
CA ASN A 310 6.34 -21.15 -20.91
C ASN A 310 4.86 -20.90 -20.65
N GLN A 311 4.05 -21.97 -20.54
CA GLN A 311 2.63 -21.83 -20.16
C GLN A 311 2.51 -21.42 -18.69
N ILE A 312 1.96 -20.22 -18.48
CA ILE A 312 1.75 -19.61 -17.18
C ILE A 312 0.23 -19.57 -16.91
N LYS A 313 -0.17 -19.98 -15.71
CA LYS A 313 -1.52 -19.73 -15.18
C LYS A 313 -1.43 -19.14 -13.78
N ILE A 314 -2.09 -18.01 -13.53
CA ILE A 314 -2.11 -17.32 -12.24
C ILE A 314 -3.53 -17.31 -11.70
N VAL A 315 -3.74 -17.87 -10.52
CA VAL A 315 -5.05 -18.14 -9.92
C VAL A 315 -5.24 -17.28 -8.67
N LEU A 316 -6.30 -16.48 -8.64
CA LEU A 316 -6.64 -15.62 -7.50
C LEU A 316 -7.56 -16.36 -6.54
N LEU A 317 -7.06 -16.68 -5.34
CA LEU A 317 -7.85 -17.38 -4.32
C LEU A 317 -8.75 -16.38 -3.55
N PRO A 318 -9.98 -16.77 -3.15
CA PRO A 318 -10.87 -15.87 -2.42
C PRO A 318 -10.29 -15.45 -1.08
N LEU A 319 -10.62 -14.24 -0.59
CA LEU A 319 -10.15 -13.78 0.73
C LEU A 319 -10.52 -14.77 1.83
N ASN A 320 -9.56 -15.01 2.74
CA ASN A 320 -9.65 -15.92 3.89
C ASN A 320 -10.02 -17.38 3.53
N SER A 321 -9.70 -17.83 2.30
CA SER A 321 -10.06 -19.18 1.83
C SER A 321 -9.13 -20.31 2.29
N ILE A 322 -8.13 -20.07 3.14
CA ILE A 322 -7.16 -21.10 3.54
C ILE A 322 -7.83 -22.31 4.21
N ALA A 323 -8.80 -22.11 5.10
CA ALA A 323 -9.55 -23.21 5.72
C ALA A 323 -10.40 -23.99 4.70
N ASP A 324 -10.88 -23.30 3.67
CA ASP A 324 -11.62 -23.87 2.54
C ASP A 324 -10.70 -24.74 1.67
N LEU A 325 -9.46 -24.26 1.42
CA LEU A 325 -8.38 -24.94 0.69
C LEU A 325 -7.86 -26.18 1.45
N CYS A 326 -7.69 -26.08 2.77
CA CYS A 326 -7.24 -27.16 3.66
C CYS A 326 -8.35 -28.14 4.09
N THR A 327 -9.50 -28.17 3.38
CA THR A 327 -10.64 -29.03 3.73
C THR A 327 -11.10 -29.89 2.55
N ALA A 328 -10.91 -31.21 2.67
CA ALA A 328 -11.22 -32.21 1.64
C ALA A 328 -12.71 -32.30 1.20
N SER A 329 -13.63 -31.60 1.88
CA SER A 329 -15.04 -31.48 1.45
C SER A 329 -15.26 -30.42 0.35
N LYS A 330 -14.24 -29.60 0.01
CA LYS A 330 -14.27 -28.70 -1.13
C LYS A 330 -13.64 -29.37 -2.35
N GLU A 331 -14.46 -30.04 -3.15
CA GLU A 331 -14.00 -30.77 -4.35
C GLU A 331 -13.17 -29.91 -5.30
N ARG A 332 -13.51 -28.62 -5.44
CA ARG A 332 -12.77 -27.63 -6.25
C ARG A 332 -11.32 -27.39 -5.82
N TYR A 333 -10.93 -27.78 -4.61
CA TYR A 333 -9.56 -27.68 -4.08
C TYR A 333 -8.89 -29.03 -3.83
N ARG A 334 -9.66 -30.14 -3.82
CA ARG A 334 -9.21 -31.49 -3.44
C ARG A 334 -8.09 -32.08 -4.31
N HIS A 335 -7.76 -31.44 -5.43
CA HIS A 335 -6.71 -31.83 -6.37
C HIS A 335 -5.52 -30.83 -6.40
N LEU A 336 -5.50 -29.84 -5.50
CA LEU A 336 -4.45 -28.82 -5.41
C LEU A 336 -3.40 -29.24 -4.38
N GLN A 337 -2.39 -29.97 -4.86
CA GLN A 337 -1.12 -30.11 -4.15
C GLN A 337 -0.11 -29.13 -4.75
N PHE A 338 0.66 -28.46 -3.89
CA PHE A 338 1.69 -27.50 -4.27
C PHE A 338 3.07 -28.09 -4.04
N ASP A 339 4.00 -27.74 -4.93
CA ASP A 339 5.41 -28.14 -4.88
C ASP A 339 6.23 -27.14 -4.07
N LEU A 340 5.72 -25.90 -3.95
CA LEU A 340 6.23 -24.90 -3.02
C LEU A 340 5.11 -24.03 -2.45
N VAL A 341 5.20 -23.76 -1.15
CA VAL A 341 4.35 -22.80 -0.43
C VAL A 341 5.23 -21.70 0.16
N TYR A 342 5.00 -20.45 -0.27
CA TYR A 342 5.60 -19.25 0.32
C TYR A 342 4.59 -18.57 1.26
N VAL A 343 5.04 -18.15 2.44
CA VAL A 343 4.20 -17.45 3.42
C VAL A 343 4.89 -16.17 3.91
N GLY A 344 4.30 -15.03 3.59
CA GLY A 344 4.73 -13.71 4.09
C GLY A 344 4.48 -13.55 5.58
N CYS A 345 5.29 -12.73 6.25
CA CYS A 345 5.46 -12.75 7.71
C CYS A 345 4.14 -12.47 8.47
N GLY A 346 3.24 -11.68 7.87
CA GLY A 346 1.93 -11.35 8.43
C GLY A 346 0.90 -12.49 8.43
N LEU A 347 0.94 -13.40 7.44
CA LEU A 347 -0.05 -14.48 7.30
C LEU A 347 0.42 -15.85 7.81
N THR A 348 1.58 -15.91 8.46
CA THR A 348 2.14 -17.10 9.14
C THR A 348 1.20 -17.74 10.17
N HIS A 349 0.22 -16.99 10.69
CA HIS A 349 -0.80 -17.51 11.60
C HIS A 349 -1.68 -18.60 10.99
N TYR A 350 -1.89 -18.61 9.67
CA TYR A 350 -2.66 -19.65 8.98
C TYR A 350 -2.06 -21.06 9.16
N LEU A 351 -0.75 -21.18 9.36
CA LEU A 351 -0.10 -22.46 9.65
C LEU A 351 -0.58 -23.02 11.00
N ASN A 352 -0.70 -22.16 12.01
CA ASN A 352 -1.17 -22.52 13.35
C ASN A 352 -2.67 -22.86 13.35
N GLU A 353 -3.48 -22.12 12.59
CA GLU A 353 -4.94 -22.31 12.55
C GLU A 353 -5.35 -23.61 11.84
N GLN A 354 -4.61 -24.04 10.83
CA GLN A 354 -4.93 -25.27 10.07
C GLN A 354 -4.14 -26.49 10.57
N GLY A 355 -2.94 -26.31 11.14
CA GLY A 355 -2.12 -27.40 11.70
C GLY A 355 -1.85 -28.51 10.67
N GLU A 356 -1.89 -29.78 11.09
CA GLU A 356 -1.68 -30.94 10.21
C GLU A 356 -2.58 -30.94 8.94
N LYS A 357 -3.74 -30.28 8.96
CA LYS A 357 -4.62 -30.17 7.76
C LYS A 357 -4.02 -29.30 6.66
N PHE A 358 -3.12 -28.39 7.00
CA PHE A 358 -2.38 -27.58 6.04
C PHE A 358 -1.56 -28.51 5.14
N SER A 359 -0.57 -29.18 5.70
CA SER A 359 0.33 -30.02 4.91
C SER A 359 -0.36 -31.25 4.31
N SER A 360 -1.21 -31.94 5.08
CA SER A 360 -1.89 -33.16 4.59
C SER A 360 -2.91 -32.92 3.47
N SER A 361 -3.43 -31.69 3.31
CA SER A 361 -4.38 -31.37 2.23
C SER A 361 -3.70 -30.79 0.99
N ILE A 362 -2.69 -29.92 1.17
CA ILE A 362 -2.20 -29.06 0.08
C ILE A 362 -0.71 -29.18 -0.25
N MET A 363 0.11 -29.92 0.50
CA MET A 363 1.55 -30.04 0.21
C MET A 363 1.87 -31.36 -0.49
N SER A 364 2.58 -31.30 -1.63
CA SER A 364 3.09 -32.49 -2.33
C SER A 364 4.25 -33.14 -1.54
N ARG A 365 4.63 -34.38 -1.87
CA ARG A 365 5.76 -35.04 -1.19
C ARG A 365 7.08 -34.35 -1.54
N GLY A 366 7.82 -33.89 -0.53
CA GLY A 366 9.02 -33.08 -0.74
C GLY A 366 8.74 -31.61 -1.01
N CYS A 367 7.47 -31.16 -0.91
CA CYS A 367 7.07 -29.77 -1.05
C CYS A 367 7.92 -28.84 -0.17
N THR A 368 8.38 -27.76 -0.78
CA THR A 368 9.17 -26.73 -0.12
C THR A 368 8.27 -25.73 0.60
N LEU A 369 8.59 -25.40 1.85
CA LEU A 369 7.96 -24.30 2.59
C LEU A 369 8.98 -23.18 2.76
N MET A 370 8.61 -21.96 2.37
CA MET A 370 9.42 -20.76 2.57
C MET A 370 8.65 -19.79 3.46
N LEU A 371 9.25 -19.41 4.59
CA LEU A 371 8.66 -18.46 5.55
C LEU A 371 9.46 -17.15 5.53
N GLU A 372 8.80 -16.04 5.20
CA GLU A 372 9.36 -14.70 5.29
C GLU A 372 9.54 -14.30 6.75
N LEU A 373 10.78 -14.08 7.19
CA LEU A 373 11.07 -13.61 8.53
C LEU A 373 10.72 -12.11 8.67
N PRO A 374 10.22 -11.68 9.84
CA PRO A 374 9.98 -10.27 10.13
C PRO A 374 11.28 -9.49 10.42
N THR A 375 12.44 -9.95 9.93
CA THR A 375 13.79 -9.44 10.23
C THR A 375 13.87 -7.92 10.09
N PHE A 376 13.31 -7.37 9.02
CA PHE A 376 13.35 -5.94 8.75
C PHE A 376 12.18 -5.13 9.34
N LEU A 377 11.29 -5.71 10.15
CA LEU A 377 10.23 -4.92 10.80
C LEU A 377 10.81 -4.07 11.95
N LEU A 378 10.96 -2.77 11.69
CA LEU A 378 11.63 -1.80 12.59
C LEU A 378 10.97 -1.62 13.96
N ASP A 379 9.69 -1.98 14.12
CA ASP A 379 8.96 -1.95 15.40
C ASP A 379 9.34 -3.13 16.33
N LEU A 380 10.00 -4.18 15.82
CA LEU A 380 10.43 -5.33 16.61
C LEU A 380 11.84 -5.13 17.18
N LYS A 381 12.01 -5.47 18.46
CA LYS A 381 13.33 -5.57 19.12
C LYS A 381 14.04 -6.89 18.81
N LYS A 382 15.35 -6.95 19.04
CA LYS A 382 16.18 -8.14 18.78
C LYS A 382 15.68 -9.38 19.50
N GLU A 383 15.29 -9.26 20.77
CA GLU A 383 14.79 -10.38 21.58
C GLU A 383 13.45 -10.91 21.04
N GLN A 384 12.63 -10.04 20.42
CA GLN A 384 11.38 -10.43 19.79
C GLN A 384 11.63 -11.15 18.46
N LEU A 385 12.64 -10.73 17.68
CA LEU A 385 13.06 -11.42 16.46
C LEU A 385 13.59 -12.83 16.79
N GLU A 386 14.43 -12.97 17.82
CA GLU A 386 14.95 -14.26 18.29
C GLU A 386 13.86 -15.21 18.82
N GLN A 387 12.80 -14.66 19.43
CA GLN A 387 11.62 -15.43 19.85
C GLN A 387 10.76 -15.84 18.66
N LEU A 388 10.53 -14.94 17.70
CA LEU A 388 9.76 -15.22 16.50
C LEU A 388 10.45 -16.24 15.59
N GLU A 389 11.78 -16.21 15.45
CA GLU A 389 12.51 -17.20 14.64
C GLU A 389 12.29 -18.63 15.16
N LYS A 390 12.41 -18.83 16.48
CA LYS A 390 12.12 -20.12 17.13
C LYS A 390 10.66 -20.53 16.95
N ARG A 391 9.72 -19.57 17.04
CA ARG A 391 8.31 -19.85 16.83
C ARG A 391 7.99 -20.24 15.39
N TYR A 392 8.75 -19.76 14.41
CA TYR A 392 8.58 -20.16 13.00
C TYR A 392 9.02 -21.62 12.80
N ASP A 393 10.08 -22.06 13.50
CA ASP A 393 10.46 -23.48 13.52
C ASP A 393 9.38 -24.34 14.19
N GLU A 394 8.80 -23.91 15.32
CA GLU A 394 7.66 -24.61 15.95
C GLU A 394 6.47 -24.75 15.00
N LEU A 395 6.12 -23.69 14.24
CA LEU A 395 5.02 -23.73 13.26
C LEU A 395 5.32 -24.70 12.11
N ALA A 396 6.53 -24.67 11.54
CA ALA A 396 6.93 -25.58 10.47
C ALA A 396 6.92 -27.05 10.93
N ASN A 397 7.49 -27.33 12.11
CA ASN A 397 7.48 -28.66 12.71
C ASN A 397 6.05 -29.16 12.99
N THR A 398 5.15 -28.28 13.45
CA THR A 398 3.72 -28.62 13.70
C THR A 398 3.00 -29.10 12.44
N ILE A 399 3.45 -28.69 11.24
CA ILE A 399 2.91 -29.15 9.96
C ILE A 399 3.80 -30.21 9.26
N GLY A 400 4.78 -30.79 9.95
CA GLY A 400 5.66 -31.84 9.43
C GLY A 400 6.73 -31.37 8.44
N CYS A 401 7.07 -30.08 8.47
CA CYS A 401 8.15 -29.50 7.68
C CYS A 401 9.43 -29.39 8.51
N VAL A 402 10.53 -29.91 7.98
CA VAL A 402 11.84 -29.92 8.64
C VAL A 402 12.71 -28.80 8.08
N LEU A 403 13.40 -28.04 8.95
CA LEU A 403 14.29 -26.95 8.58
C LEU A 403 15.37 -27.43 7.59
N GLN A 404 15.68 -26.62 6.59
CA GLN A 404 16.82 -26.77 5.70
C GLN A 404 17.70 -25.53 5.88
N ASP A 405 18.86 -25.73 6.51
CA ASP A 405 19.77 -24.61 6.81
C ASP A 405 20.30 -24.00 5.51
N ASN A 406 20.04 -22.70 5.34
CA ASN A 406 20.49 -21.89 4.22
C ASN A 406 20.75 -20.47 4.74
N ASP A 407 22.01 -20.19 5.05
CA ASP A 407 22.41 -18.92 5.69
C ASP A 407 22.16 -17.70 4.80
N GLU A 408 22.28 -17.85 3.48
CA GLU A 408 21.99 -16.79 2.52
C GLU A 408 20.52 -16.37 2.58
N LEU A 409 19.59 -17.31 2.44
CA LEU A 409 18.15 -17.03 2.60
C LEU A 409 17.85 -16.48 4.00
N LYS A 410 18.46 -17.01 5.06
CA LYS A 410 18.21 -16.57 6.43
C LYS A 410 18.64 -15.12 6.67
N VAL A 411 19.83 -14.73 6.21
CA VAL A 411 20.30 -13.33 6.22
C VAL A 411 19.35 -12.44 5.40
N ASN A 412 18.83 -12.96 4.30
CA ASN A 412 17.89 -12.30 3.41
C ASN A 412 16.42 -12.43 3.85
N ALA A 413 16.18 -12.67 5.15
CA ALA A 413 14.87 -12.73 5.80
C ALA A 413 13.92 -13.82 5.28
N VAL A 414 14.42 -15.00 4.93
CA VAL A 414 13.59 -16.18 4.59
C VAL A 414 14.16 -17.45 5.24
N LYS A 415 13.30 -18.30 5.84
CA LYS A 415 13.68 -19.66 6.26
C LYS A 415 13.07 -20.70 5.33
N LEU A 416 13.87 -21.71 4.99
CA LEU A 416 13.56 -22.80 4.07
C LEU A 416 13.27 -24.09 4.85
N TYR A 417 12.21 -24.80 4.51
CA TYR A 417 11.86 -26.10 5.11
C TYR A 417 11.38 -27.07 4.03
N LYS A 418 11.48 -28.37 4.26
CA LYS A 418 10.97 -29.43 3.37
C LYS A 418 9.94 -30.29 4.08
N TYR A 419 8.80 -30.53 3.44
CA TYR A 419 7.74 -31.39 3.97
C TYR A 419 8.08 -32.88 3.82
N ASN A 420 8.12 -33.60 4.95
CA ASN A 420 8.43 -35.02 4.97
C ASN A 420 7.46 -35.78 5.89
N LEU A 421 6.65 -36.68 5.32
CA LEU A 421 5.68 -37.50 6.07
C LEU A 421 6.31 -38.42 7.12
N GLY A 422 7.63 -38.67 7.07
CA GLY A 422 8.37 -39.42 8.09
C GLY A 422 9.06 -38.55 9.16
N GLY A 423 9.04 -37.22 9.04
CA GLY A 423 9.91 -36.28 9.77
C GLY A 423 9.62 -36.05 11.27
N ARG A 424 8.98 -37.00 11.98
CA ARG A 424 8.65 -36.82 13.41
C ARG A 424 9.91 -36.91 14.30
N GLN A 425 10.31 -35.80 14.90
CA GLN A 425 11.05 -35.85 16.16
C GLN A 425 10.09 -36.14 17.34
N PRO A 426 10.49 -36.87 18.40
CA PRO A 426 9.60 -37.24 19.50
C PRO A 426 9.62 -36.19 20.63
N GLY A 427 8.67 -35.24 20.61
CA GLY A 427 8.40 -34.30 21.70
C GLY A 427 7.84 -32.96 21.20
N HIS A 428 6.99 -32.22 21.93
CA HIS A 428 6.34 -32.48 23.21
C HIS A 428 4.82 -32.65 23.06
N GLY A 429 4.19 -33.46 23.91
CA GLY A 429 2.74 -33.67 23.95
C GLY A 429 1.92 -32.55 24.60
N GLY A 430 2.31 -31.28 24.41
CA GLY A 430 1.49 -30.12 24.78
C GLY A 430 0.52 -29.77 23.64
N GLN A 431 -0.58 -29.07 23.94
CA GLN A 431 -1.24 -28.32 22.86
C GLN A 431 -0.32 -27.16 22.44
N PRO A 432 -0.23 -26.83 21.13
CA PRO A 432 0.50 -25.65 20.72
C PRO A 432 -0.15 -24.41 21.32
N GLU A 433 0.61 -23.66 22.13
CA GLU A 433 0.21 -22.33 22.61
C GLU A 433 -0.34 -21.49 21.44
N PRO A 434 -1.45 -20.75 21.61
CA PRO A 434 -2.07 -20.03 20.50
C PRO A 434 -1.11 -18.99 19.94
N PHE A 435 -0.67 -19.18 18.70
CA PHE A 435 0.17 -18.20 18.00
C PHE A 435 -0.60 -16.89 17.87
N ARG A 436 -0.19 -15.90 18.67
CA ARG A 436 -0.63 -14.52 18.45
C ARG A 436 -0.06 -14.08 17.11
N PRO A 437 -0.89 -13.67 16.13
CA PRO A 437 -0.38 -13.20 14.85
C PRO A 437 0.60 -12.04 15.04
N ILE A 438 1.43 -11.79 14.03
CA ILE A 438 2.12 -10.50 13.92
C ILE A 438 1.04 -9.45 13.58
N VAL A 439 0.39 -8.92 14.62
CA VAL A 439 -0.67 -7.92 14.48
C VAL A 439 -0.03 -6.58 14.09
N LEU A 440 0.03 -6.38 12.77
CA LEU A 440 -0.16 -5.08 12.14
C LEU A 440 -1.37 -4.41 12.82
N ASN A 441 -1.15 -3.29 13.50
CA ASN A 441 -2.12 -2.81 14.50
C ASN A 441 -3.30 -2.10 13.82
N PRO A 442 -4.56 -2.45 14.15
CA PRO A 442 -5.71 -1.71 13.66
C PRO A 442 -5.58 -0.25 14.09
N PHE A 443 -5.60 0.64 13.10
CA PHE A 443 -5.27 2.05 13.29
C PHE A 443 -6.27 2.72 14.25
N ARG A 444 -5.78 3.38 15.30
CA ARG A 444 -6.67 4.18 16.17
C ARG A 444 -7.30 5.30 15.33
N PRO A 445 -8.61 5.55 15.40
CA PRO A 445 -9.20 6.70 14.72
C PRO A 445 -8.57 7.99 15.26
N ILE A 446 -7.95 8.79 14.39
CA ILE A 446 -7.80 10.22 14.68
C ILE A 446 -9.14 10.86 14.36
N ASP A 447 -9.70 11.59 15.34
CA ASP A 447 -10.65 12.65 15.07
C ASP A 447 -9.90 13.78 14.34
N PHE A 448 -9.74 13.58 13.03
CA PHE A 448 -9.64 14.68 12.10
C PHE A 448 -10.96 15.43 12.23
N GLN A 449 -11.02 16.38 13.17
CA GLN A 449 -11.76 17.59 12.86
C GLN A 449 -11.24 18.01 11.49
N PRO A 450 -12.12 18.19 10.48
CA PRO A 450 -11.65 18.69 9.21
C PRO A 450 -10.88 19.97 9.51
N PHE A 451 -9.74 20.19 8.85
CA PHE A 451 -9.28 21.55 8.69
C PHE A 451 -10.49 22.32 8.20
N ARG A 452 -11.03 23.22 9.05
CA ARG A 452 -11.89 24.26 8.52
C ARG A 452 -11.06 24.91 7.41
N PRO A 453 -11.65 25.23 6.25
CA PRO A 453 -11.09 26.32 5.47
C PRO A 453 -10.73 27.42 6.46
N VAL A 454 -9.55 28.02 6.33
CA VAL A 454 -9.29 29.27 7.04
C VAL A 454 -10.29 30.24 6.41
N GLU A 455 -11.46 30.37 7.04
CA GLU A 455 -12.49 31.31 6.66
C GLU A 455 -11.76 32.65 6.53
N PRO A 456 -11.80 33.32 5.36
CA PRO A 456 -11.11 34.59 5.18
C PRO A 456 -11.59 35.49 6.31
N LYS A 457 -10.63 35.83 7.19
CA LYS A 457 -10.85 36.33 8.55
C LYS A 457 -11.97 37.37 8.48
N PRO A 458 -13.15 37.13 9.08
CA PRO A 458 -14.35 37.91 8.76
C PRO A 458 -14.01 39.37 8.96
N GLU A 459 -14.10 40.15 7.88
CA GLU A 459 -13.72 41.56 7.93
C GLU A 459 -14.44 42.19 9.12
N HIS A 460 -13.68 42.81 10.03
CA HIS A 460 -14.30 43.62 11.07
C HIS A 460 -15.25 44.59 10.36
N PRO A 461 -16.55 44.62 10.73
CA PRO A 461 -17.55 45.33 9.95
C PRO A 461 -17.06 46.75 9.74
N GLN A 462 -16.78 47.08 8.47
CA GLN A 462 -16.20 48.37 8.12
C GLN A 462 -17.11 49.43 8.71
N LYS A 463 -16.59 50.19 9.68
CA LYS A 463 -17.32 51.35 10.20
C LYS A 463 -17.53 52.26 9.00
N GLU A 464 -18.79 52.53 8.67
CA GLU A 464 -19.16 53.48 7.63
C GLU A 464 -18.28 54.74 7.80
N PRO A 465 -17.59 55.20 6.74
CA PRO A 465 -16.70 56.33 6.86
C PRO A 465 -17.53 57.53 7.29
N LYS A 466 -17.34 57.98 8.54
CA LYS A 466 -17.93 59.24 8.99
C LYS A 466 -17.38 60.34 8.11
N CYS A 467 -18.25 60.98 7.33
CA CYS A 467 -17.91 62.21 6.64
C CYS A 467 -17.55 63.27 7.68
N GLU A 468 -16.26 63.46 7.92
CA GLU A 468 -15.72 64.53 8.74
C GLU A 468 -15.17 65.60 7.80
N GLU A 469 -15.92 66.68 7.60
CA GLU A 469 -15.44 67.81 6.82
C GLU A 469 -14.43 68.64 7.63
N TYR A 470 -13.26 68.85 7.01
CA TYR A 470 -12.20 69.70 7.50
C TYR A 470 -11.97 70.82 6.47
N ILE A 471 -11.81 72.05 6.93
CA ILE A 471 -11.41 73.18 6.09
C ILE A 471 -10.15 73.84 6.63
N ILE A 472 -9.33 74.32 5.70
CA ILE A 472 -8.07 75.01 6.01
C ILE A 472 -8.35 76.51 6.12
N VAL A 473 -8.11 77.07 7.31
CA VAL A 473 -8.15 78.52 7.53
C VAL A 473 -6.77 78.97 7.99
N LEU A 474 -6.15 79.88 7.21
CA LEU A 474 -4.83 80.45 7.48
C LEU A 474 -3.75 79.39 7.84
N GLY A 475 -3.71 78.30 7.09
CA GLY A 475 -2.66 77.27 7.21
C GLY A 475 -2.83 76.27 8.36
N ARG A 476 -3.99 76.23 9.03
CA ARG A 476 -4.33 75.16 9.98
C ARG A 476 -5.63 74.46 9.61
N LEU A 477 -5.65 73.15 9.84
CA LEU A 477 -6.82 72.28 9.64
C LEU A 477 -7.81 72.48 10.78
N VAL A 478 -9.08 72.81 10.47
CA VAL A 478 -10.13 73.00 11.48
C VAL A 478 -11.32 72.09 11.16
N LYS A 479 -11.81 71.40 12.21
CA LYS A 479 -12.95 70.48 12.15
C LYS A 479 -14.24 71.23 12.41
N VAL A 480 -15.26 71.03 11.56
CA VAL A 480 -16.56 71.71 11.69
C VAL A 480 -17.67 70.71 12.04
N PRO A 481 -18.57 71.00 13.00
CA PRO A 481 -19.71 70.13 13.29
C PRO A 481 -20.84 70.34 12.27
N CYS A 482 -21.33 69.26 11.64
CA CYS A 482 -22.55 69.34 10.82
C CYS A 482 -23.78 69.58 11.72
N ILE A 483 -24.50 70.67 11.46
CA ILE A 483 -25.80 70.96 12.08
C ILE A 483 -26.92 70.26 11.28
N ARG A 484 -27.89 69.66 11.96
CA ARG A 484 -29.20 69.28 11.38
C ARG A 484 -30.32 69.88 12.22
N GLU A 485 -31.19 70.65 11.59
CA GLU A 485 -32.40 71.22 12.19
C GLU A 485 -33.64 70.30 12.01
N PRO A 486 -34.75 70.50 12.78
CA PRO A 486 -35.59 69.39 13.22
C PRO A 486 -37.09 69.46 12.84
N HIS A 487 -37.86 68.49 13.37
CA HIS A 487 -39.34 68.35 13.36
C HIS A 487 -39.94 67.77 12.06
N THR A 488 -41.14 67.17 12.03
CA THR A 488 -42.31 67.19 12.95
C THR A 488 -42.83 65.79 13.38
N THR A 489 -44.00 65.72 14.03
CA THR A 489 -44.42 64.64 14.96
C THR A 489 -45.72 63.88 14.63
N HIS A 490 -45.90 62.72 15.29
CA HIS A 490 -47.08 61.84 15.43
C HIS A 490 -48.50 62.46 15.39
N PRO A 491 -49.52 61.61 15.20
CA PRO A 491 -50.36 61.23 16.37
C PRO A 491 -50.55 59.70 16.60
N THR A 492 -51.09 59.35 17.77
CA THR A 492 -51.26 57.98 18.32
C THR A 492 -52.69 57.67 18.77
N SER A 493 -53.16 56.42 18.67
CA SER A 493 -54.22 55.82 19.53
C SER A 493 -54.29 54.28 19.33
N THR A 494 -54.77 53.38 20.21
CA THR A 494 -55.01 53.39 21.68
C THR A 494 -55.28 51.94 22.20
N THR A 495 -54.71 51.54 23.36
CA THR A 495 -55.27 50.59 24.40
C THR A 495 -55.71 49.14 24.01
N ARG A 496 -55.82 48.10 24.88
CA ARG A 496 -55.34 47.71 26.24
C ARG A 496 -55.42 46.14 26.37
N PRO A 497 -54.99 45.49 27.48
CA PRO A 497 -54.74 44.01 27.56
C PRO A 497 -55.66 43.21 28.52
N THR A 498 -55.24 41.99 28.92
CA THR A 498 -55.70 41.13 30.07
C THR A 498 -57.08 40.45 29.97
N ARG A 499 -57.44 39.30 30.60
CA ARG A 499 -56.79 38.29 31.50
C ARG A 499 -57.48 36.87 31.27
N PRO A 500 -57.32 35.77 32.08
CA PRO A 500 -57.56 34.38 31.62
C PRO A 500 -58.60 33.52 32.41
N MET A 501 -58.67 32.21 32.07
CA MET A 501 -59.15 31.03 32.84
C MET A 501 -60.65 30.66 32.93
N SER A 502 -60.90 29.36 32.65
CA SER A 502 -61.81 28.40 33.32
C SER A 502 -63.35 28.60 33.31
N THR A 503 -64.11 27.59 32.85
CA THR A 503 -65.00 26.72 33.68
C THR A 503 -65.75 25.63 32.87
N THR A 504 -66.50 24.77 33.57
CA THR A 504 -66.97 23.41 33.23
C THR A 504 -68.39 23.24 32.64
N ARG A 505 -68.56 22.34 31.63
CA ARG A 505 -69.66 21.33 31.41
C ARG A 505 -71.15 21.84 31.32
N PRO A 506 -72.22 21.01 31.10
CA PRO A 506 -72.35 19.59 30.66
C PRO A 506 -73.47 19.20 29.63
N THR A 507 -73.52 17.90 29.24
CA THR A 507 -74.65 17.11 28.61
C THR A 507 -74.90 17.27 27.09
N ARG A 508 -75.55 16.34 26.32
CA ARG A 508 -76.20 15.01 26.61
C ARG A 508 -76.32 14.03 25.38
N SER A 509 -76.06 12.73 25.62
CA SER A 509 -76.76 11.49 25.13
C SER A 509 -77.10 11.12 23.64
N THR A 510 -76.72 9.88 23.24
CA THR A 510 -77.49 8.81 22.49
C THR A 510 -77.88 8.95 20.98
N SER A 511 -78.05 7.90 20.12
CA SER A 511 -77.70 6.45 20.14
C SER A 511 -78.01 5.68 18.81
N THR A 512 -77.22 4.63 18.49
CA THR A 512 -77.54 3.33 17.78
C THR A 512 -77.93 3.17 16.28
N PHE A 513 -77.50 2.00 15.75
CA PHE A 513 -78.04 1.11 14.68
C PHE A 513 -77.46 1.06 13.23
N HIS A 514 -77.79 -0.05 12.56
CA HIS A 514 -77.20 -0.77 11.40
C HIS A 514 -78.32 -0.94 10.31
N PRO A 515 -78.25 -1.74 9.20
CA PRO A 515 -77.17 -2.50 8.52
C PRO A 515 -77.24 -2.46 6.94
N THR A 516 -76.70 -3.51 6.28
CA THR A 516 -77.18 -4.22 5.04
C THR A 516 -76.49 -4.09 3.66
N ARG A 517 -76.66 -5.17 2.85
CA ARG A 517 -75.97 -5.58 1.60
C ARG A 517 -76.99 -6.11 0.56
N PRO A 518 -76.80 -5.86 -0.75
CA PRO A 518 -76.68 -6.92 -1.78
C PRO A 518 -75.53 -6.57 -2.79
N THR A 519 -75.24 -7.21 -3.94
CA THR A 519 -75.81 -8.38 -4.66
C THR A 519 -74.67 -9.34 -5.13
N ALA A 520 -74.59 -9.75 -6.42
CA ALA A 520 -73.62 -10.68 -7.03
C ALA A 520 -73.73 -10.73 -8.58
N THR A 521 -73.12 -11.77 -9.22
CA THR A 521 -73.08 -12.14 -10.68
C THR A 521 -71.86 -11.51 -11.39
N THR A 522 -71.14 -12.13 -12.35
CA THR A 522 -71.36 -13.31 -13.25
C THR A 522 -70.12 -14.25 -13.33
N GLY A 523 -70.18 -15.34 -14.13
CA GLY A 523 -69.05 -16.14 -14.65
C GLY A 523 -69.11 -16.24 -16.20
N PRO A 524 -68.60 -17.29 -16.89
CA PRO A 524 -68.09 -18.62 -16.47
C PRO A 524 -66.52 -18.71 -16.63
N THR A 525 -65.76 -19.71 -17.11
CA THR A 525 -65.96 -21.01 -17.86
C THR A 525 -64.78 -22.02 -17.63
N ARG A 526 -64.55 -22.98 -18.54
CA ARG A 526 -63.59 -24.14 -18.49
C ARG A 526 -63.40 -24.72 -19.92
N PRO A 527 -62.66 -25.83 -20.22
CA PRO A 527 -62.19 -26.97 -19.39
C PRO A 527 -60.64 -27.21 -19.50
N THR A 528 -59.95 -28.34 -19.24
CA THR A 528 -60.34 -29.76 -18.97
C THR A 528 -59.46 -30.50 -17.92
N SER A 529 -58.49 -31.34 -18.29
CA SER A 529 -58.13 -32.60 -17.58
C SER A 529 -56.76 -33.17 -18.05
N THR A 530 -56.02 -34.10 -17.40
CA THR A 530 -56.00 -34.80 -16.07
C THR A 530 -54.63 -35.51 -15.93
N SER A 531 -54.11 -35.90 -14.76
CA SER A 531 -54.49 -37.11 -13.98
C SER A 531 -53.57 -37.27 -12.74
N ARG A 532 -53.81 -38.29 -11.89
CA ARG A 532 -53.07 -38.61 -10.65
C ARG A 532 -53.00 -40.13 -10.47
N PRO A 533 -52.11 -40.68 -9.63
CA PRO A 533 -52.64 -41.24 -8.36
C PRO A 533 -51.75 -40.99 -7.12
N ASN A 534 -52.31 -41.31 -5.95
CA ASN A 534 -51.70 -41.33 -4.60
C ASN A 534 -52.53 -42.30 -3.75
N PRO A 535 -51.96 -43.07 -2.81
CA PRO A 535 -52.09 -42.72 -1.38
C PRO A 535 -50.81 -43.08 -0.56
N THR A 536 -50.65 -42.86 0.75
CA THR A 536 -51.64 -42.76 1.84
C THR A 536 -51.14 -41.94 3.05
N ASN A 537 -52.07 -41.21 3.69
CA ASN A 537 -52.14 -40.64 5.06
C ASN A 537 -50.89 -40.58 5.99
N CYS A 538 -50.70 -39.41 6.63
CA CYS A 538 -51.15 -39.22 8.02
C CYS A 538 -51.34 -37.73 8.38
N THR A 539 -51.88 -37.43 9.57
CA THR A 539 -52.65 -36.20 9.84
C THR A 539 -52.18 -35.43 11.08
N SER A 540 -52.06 -34.09 11.03
CA SER A 540 -52.52 -33.16 12.11
C SER A 540 -52.26 -31.67 11.82
N ALA A 541 -53.17 -30.83 12.35
CA ALA A 541 -53.11 -29.41 12.75
C ALA A 541 -52.09 -28.42 12.13
N ALA A 542 -52.58 -27.21 11.83
CA ALA A 542 -51.76 -26.04 11.50
C ALA A 542 -52.23 -24.77 12.24
N THR A 543 -51.28 -24.02 12.80
CA THR A 543 -51.39 -22.59 13.15
C THR A 543 -50.03 -21.92 12.88
N PRO A 544 -49.99 -20.62 12.52
CA PRO A 544 -48.75 -19.95 12.11
C PRO A 544 -47.95 -19.42 13.30
N VAL A 545 -46.62 -19.38 13.14
CA VAL A 545 -45.70 -18.66 14.04
C VAL A 545 -44.85 -17.69 13.21
N THR A 546 -44.63 -16.50 13.74
CA THR A 546 -43.92 -15.39 13.08
C THR A 546 -42.40 -15.55 13.16
N ASN A 547 -41.71 -15.41 12.04
CA ASN A 547 -40.26 -15.24 12.04
C ASN A 547 -39.89 -13.83 12.55
N SER A 548 -39.03 -13.75 13.56
CA SER A 548 -38.31 -12.52 13.93
C SER A 548 -36.86 -12.89 14.22
N THR A 549 -35.94 -12.34 13.40
CA THR A 549 -34.51 -12.65 13.47
C THR A 549 -33.85 -11.80 14.56
N ALA A 550 -33.08 -12.44 15.44
CA ALA A 550 -32.20 -11.77 16.41
C ALA A 550 -30.76 -12.31 16.26
N PRO A 551 -29.72 -11.45 16.33
CA PRO A 551 -28.33 -11.86 16.17
C PRO A 551 -27.76 -12.51 17.43
N VAL A 552 -26.88 -13.50 17.26
CA VAL A 552 -26.12 -14.11 18.37
C VAL A 552 -24.90 -13.24 18.68
N THR A 553 -24.73 -12.89 19.96
CA THR A 553 -23.58 -12.11 20.47
C THR A 553 -22.48 -13.03 21.00
N ASN A 554 -21.24 -12.85 20.55
CA ASN A 554 -20.09 -13.45 21.23
C ASN A 554 -19.79 -12.68 22.52
N SER A 555 -19.71 -13.40 23.64
CA SER A 555 -19.35 -12.86 24.95
C SER A 555 -17.94 -13.30 25.33
N THR A 556 -17.06 -12.32 25.59
CA THR A 556 -15.77 -12.55 26.28
C THR A 556 -15.69 -11.55 27.43
N ALA A 557 -15.66 -12.04 28.68
CA ALA A 557 -15.62 -11.19 29.86
C ALA A 557 -14.20 -10.64 30.10
N PRO A 558 -14.05 -9.40 30.62
CA PRO A 558 -12.75 -8.87 31.00
C PRO A 558 -12.27 -9.51 32.32
N VAL A 559 -11.02 -9.98 32.35
CA VAL A 559 -10.33 -10.27 33.60
C VAL A 559 -9.74 -8.97 34.13
N THR A 560 -10.14 -8.58 35.33
CA THR A 560 -9.51 -7.48 36.08
C THR A 560 -8.40 -8.02 36.95
N ASP A 561 -7.25 -7.35 36.96
CA ASP A 561 -6.35 -7.37 38.12
C ASP A 561 -5.81 -5.96 38.39
N SER A 562 -5.38 -5.70 39.63
CA SER A 562 -5.24 -4.36 40.20
C SER A 562 -3.83 -4.10 40.75
N THR A 563 -3.17 -3.05 40.25
CA THR A 563 -2.00 -2.45 40.90
C THR A 563 -2.23 -0.95 41.11
N ALA A 564 -2.15 -0.51 42.37
CA ALA A 564 -2.36 0.88 42.78
C ALA A 564 -1.19 1.80 42.37
N PRO A 565 -1.40 3.12 42.24
CA PRO A 565 -0.35 4.05 41.82
C PRO A 565 0.68 4.31 42.93
N ALA A 566 1.95 4.41 42.53
CA ALA A 566 3.00 5.01 43.37
C ALA A 566 2.98 6.54 43.24
N THR A 567 3.16 7.24 44.36
CA THR A 567 3.05 8.71 44.46
C THR A 567 4.36 9.43 44.11
N GLU A 568 4.25 10.58 43.45
CA GLU A 568 5.31 11.60 43.43
C GLU A 568 5.58 12.16 44.84
N PRO A 569 6.80 12.69 45.05
CA PRO A 569 7.03 13.81 45.95
C PRO A 569 7.57 15.03 45.19
N THR A 570 6.77 16.10 45.09
CA THR A 570 7.19 17.40 44.53
C THR A 570 7.90 18.25 45.59
N ALA A 571 9.06 18.83 45.28
CA ALA A 571 9.71 19.90 46.07
C ALA A 571 10.60 20.79 45.17
N PRO A 572 10.83 22.09 45.50
CA PRO A 572 11.32 23.10 44.54
C PRO A 572 12.76 23.62 44.86
N VAL A 573 13.06 24.88 44.45
CA VAL A 573 14.32 25.68 44.61
C VAL A 573 15.27 25.56 43.40
N SER A 574 15.77 26.63 42.76
CA SER A 574 15.41 28.07 42.79
C SER A 574 15.91 28.82 41.53
N GLU A 575 15.51 30.08 41.37
CA GLU A 575 15.91 30.99 40.28
C GLU A 575 17.38 31.46 40.36
N SER A 576 17.97 31.78 39.21
CA SER A 576 19.04 32.79 39.10
C SER A 576 19.04 33.49 37.73
N THR A 577 18.74 34.79 37.75
CA THR A 577 19.02 35.80 36.72
C THR A 577 20.55 35.99 36.55
N THR A 578 21.20 36.59 35.52
CA THR A 578 20.92 37.42 34.31
C THR A 578 22.30 37.68 33.62
N PRO A 579 22.47 38.44 32.51
CA PRO A 579 21.69 38.58 31.27
C PRO A 579 22.58 38.54 29.98
N GLU A 580 21.94 38.80 28.83
CA GLU A 580 22.46 39.52 27.64
C GLU A 580 23.62 38.98 26.76
N GLY A 581 23.47 39.22 25.46
CA GLY A 581 24.35 38.78 24.37
C GLY A 581 23.67 39.02 23.02
N GLU A 582 23.55 40.28 22.61
CA GLU A 582 22.80 40.68 21.41
C GLU A 582 23.47 40.25 20.09
N THR A 583 22.68 39.81 19.12
CA THR A 583 22.98 39.96 17.67
C THR A 583 21.65 40.04 16.91
N GLN A 584 21.60 40.84 15.83
CA GLN A 584 20.36 41.32 15.22
C GLN A 584 19.95 40.54 13.96
N GLU A 585 18.63 40.51 13.67
CA GLU A 585 18.12 40.25 12.33
C GLU A 585 18.32 41.49 11.42
N PRO A 586 18.65 41.32 10.13
CA PRO A 586 18.44 42.34 9.10
C PRO A 586 17.04 42.24 8.49
N ALA A 587 16.32 43.35 8.43
CA ALA A 587 14.97 43.43 7.84
C ALA A 587 14.98 43.66 6.32
N SER A 588 13.83 43.44 5.69
CA SER A 588 13.60 43.39 4.23
C SER A 588 13.48 44.77 3.52
N THR A 589 13.24 44.72 2.20
CA THR A 589 12.81 45.79 1.25
C THR A 589 13.91 46.68 0.65
N PRO A 590 13.70 47.28 -0.57
CA PRO A 590 12.49 47.30 -1.39
C PRO A 590 12.60 46.64 -2.79
N GLU A 591 11.46 46.57 -3.47
CA GLU A 591 11.31 46.17 -4.88
C GLU A 591 11.72 47.30 -5.85
N GLY A 592 11.92 46.97 -7.14
CA GLY A 592 12.20 47.92 -8.22
C GLY A 592 11.57 47.48 -9.54
N GLU A 593 10.96 48.42 -10.25
CA GLU A 593 10.07 48.16 -11.41
C GLU A 593 10.84 47.87 -12.72
N THR A 594 10.31 47.02 -13.61
CA THR A 594 10.44 47.23 -15.07
C THR A 594 9.24 46.67 -15.84
N GLN A 595 8.76 47.49 -16.77
CA GLN A 595 7.50 47.41 -17.54
C GLN A 595 7.35 46.22 -18.50
N GLU A 596 6.09 45.87 -18.80
CA GLU A 596 5.69 45.14 -20.02
C GLU A 596 5.73 46.04 -21.27
N PRO A 597 5.86 45.44 -22.48
CA PRO A 597 5.30 45.95 -23.73
C PRO A 597 4.14 45.07 -24.24
N ALA A 598 3.19 45.68 -24.96
CA ALA A 598 1.88 45.08 -25.28
C ALA A 598 1.76 44.47 -26.71
N SER A 599 0.57 43.91 -26.99
CA SER A 599 0.04 43.44 -28.29
C SER A 599 0.15 44.49 -29.42
N THR A 600 -0.03 44.23 -30.71
CA THR A 600 -0.78 43.21 -31.51
C THR A 600 -0.14 43.18 -32.96
N PRO A 601 -0.69 42.62 -34.07
CA PRO A 601 -2.01 42.03 -34.37
C PRO A 601 -1.97 40.63 -35.05
N GLU A 602 -3.11 40.23 -35.61
CA GLU A 602 -3.44 38.94 -36.22
C GLU A 602 -2.75 38.68 -37.58
N GLY A 603 -2.67 37.39 -37.96
CA GLY A 603 -2.33 36.94 -39.30
C GLY A 603 -2.91 35.54 -39.57
N GLU A 604 -3.63 35.38 -40.67
CA GLU A 604 -4.24 34.10 -41.07
C GLU A 604 -3.20 33.11 -41.60
N THR A 605 -3.41 31.81 -41.38
CA THR A 605 -2.76 30.76 -42.18
C THR A 605 -3.76 29.64 -42.48
N GLN A 606 -3.89 29.29 -43.75
CA GLN A 606 -4.78 28.23 -44.25
C GLN A 606 -4.04 26.89 -44.34
N GLU A 607 -4.76 25.77 -44.31
CA GLU A 607 -4.24 24.48 -44.76
C GLU A 607 -3.92 24.51 -46.27
N PRO A 608 -2.89 23.78 -46.71
CA PRO A 608 -2.89 23.18 -48.04
C PRO A 608 -2.81 21.63 -47.99
N ALA A 609 -3.43 21.01 -49.00
CA ALA A 609 -3.68 19.57 -49.07
C ALA A 609 -2.49 18.70 -49.55
N SER A 610 -2.73 17.39 -49.58
CA SER A 610 -1.77 16.30 -49.76
C SER A 610 -1.22 16.08 -51.19
N THR A 611 0.03 15.59 -51.26
CA THR A 611 0.56 14.62 -52.28
C THR A 611 0.66 15.08 -53.76
N PRO A 612 1.73 14.71 -54.52
CA PRO A 612 1.98 13.31 -54.93
C PRO A 612 3.44 12.82 -54.82
N GLU A 613 3.65 11.58 -55.28
CA GLU A 613 4.87 10.78 -55.17
C GLU A 613 6.01 11.23 -56.10
N GLY A 614 7.24 10.82 -55.75
CA GLY A 614 8.43 10.91 -56.62
C GLY A 614 9.53 9.97 -56.14
N GLU A 615 9.93 9.01 -56.99
CA GLU A 615 11.01 8.04 -56.71
C GLU A 615 12.40 8.72 -56.77
N THR A 616 13.41 8.15 -56.09
CA THR A 616 14.73 7.73 -56.69
C THR A 616 15.81 7.43 -55.62
N GLN A 617 16.19 6.13 -55.54
CA GLN A 617 17.51 5.56 -55.15
C GLN A 617 18.13 5.77 -53.74
N GLU A 618 18.63 4.64 -53.22
CA GLU A 618 19.63 4.57 -52.14
C GLU A 618 21.05 4.87 -52.66
N PRO A 619 21.96 5.40 -51.81
CA PRO A 619 23.41 5.21 -51.93
C PRO A 619 23.92 4.08 -51.03
N ALA A 620 24.92 3.32 -51.52
CA ALA A 620 25.43 2.11 -50.87
C ALA A 620 26.57 2.34 -49.84
N SER A 621 27.00 1.24 -49.21
CA SER A 621 27.89 1.16 -48.03
C SER A 621 29.38 1.47 -48.25
N THR A 622 30.09 1.62 -47.12
CA THR A 622 31.56 1.41 -46.92
C THR A 622 32.52 2.45 -47.55
N PRO A 623 33.77 2.61 -47.05
CA PRO A 623 34.54 1.71 -46.17
C PRO A 623 34.96 2.27 -44.80
N GLU A 624 35.57 1.39 -44.02
CA GLU A 624 36.31 1.68 -42.78
C GLU A 624 37.56 2.52 -43.07
N GLY A 625 38.03 3.27 -42.06
CA GLY A 625 39.28 4.04 -42.11
C GLY A 625 40.01 3.94 -40.78
N GLU A 626 41.26 3.49 -40.82
CA GLU A 626 42.13 3.40 -39.64
C GLU A 626 42.43 4.78 -39.04
N THR A 627 42.74 4.84 -37.74
CA THR A 627 43.39 6.00 -37.13
C THR A 627 44.43 5.53 -36.12
N GLN A 628 45.68 5.96 -36.30
CA GLN A 628 46.85 5.47 -35.58
C GLN A 628 47.17 6.32 -34.33
N GLU A 629 47.97 5.76 -33.42
CA GLU A 629 48.45 6.44 -32.22
C GLU A 629 49.42 7.60 -32.53
N PRO A 630 49.43 8.68 -31.73
CA PRO A 630 50.54 9.65 -31.70
C PRO A 630 51.67 9.18 -30.78
N ALA A 631 52.91 9.21 -31.27
CA ALA A 631 54.10 8.67 -30.57
C ALA A 631 54.73 9.63 -29.53
N SER A 632 55.57 9.07 -28.65
CA SER A 632 56.20 9.71 -27.48
C SER A 632 57.60 10.29 -27.77
N THR A 633 58.06 11.29 -26.98
CA THR A 633 59.45 11.52 -26.49
C THR A 633 59.59 12.92 -25.83
N PRO A 634 60.63 13.22 -25.01
CA PRO A 634 61.63 12.35 -24.38
C PRO A 634 61.69 12.51 -22.83
N GLU A 635 62.68 11.86 -22.20
CA GLU A 635 62.90 11.76 -20.75
C GLU A 635 63.71 12.91 -20.13
N GLY A 636 63.77 12.94 -18.78
CA GLY A 636 64.74 13.74 -18.00
C GLY A 636 65.08 13.03 -16.68
N GLU A 637 66.37 12.77 -16.44
CA GLU A 637 66.85 11.91 -15.34
C GLU A 637 66.89 12.61 -13.96
N THR A 638 66.70 11.86 -12.88
CA THR A 638 67.42 12.07 -11.59
C THR A 638 67.53 10.72 -10.85
N GLN A 639 68.59 10.52 -10.06
CA GLN A 639 69.06 9.21 -9.58
C GLN A 639 68.64 8.85 -8.14
N GLU A 640 68.64 7.55 -7.82
CA GLU A 640 68.60 7.03 -6.44
C GLU A 640 69.92 7.27 -5.67
N PRO A 641 69.88 7.08 -4.33
CA PRO A 641 71.02 6.50 -3.62
C PRO A 641 70.65 5.27 -2.76
N ALA A 642 71.12 4.10 -3.21
CA ALA A 642 71.68 2.93 -2.49
C ALA A 642 71.23 2.54 -1.05
N SER A 643 71.09 1.22 -0.87
CA SER A 643 70.70 0.53 0.37
C SER A 643 71.82 0.35 1.42
N THR A 644 71.46 -0.07 2.64
CA THR A 644 72.38 -0.78 3.57
C THR A 644 71.57 -1.74 4.46
N PRO A 645 72.05 -2.94 4.84
CA PRO A 645 71.16 -4.04 5.26
C PRO A 645 71.28 -4.50 6.74
N GLU A 646 70.31 -5.32 7.13
CA GLU A 646 70.33 -6.42 8.13
C GLU A 646 70.65 -6.16 9.62
N GLY A 647 69.95 -6.93 10.46
CA GLY A 647 70.13 -6.99 11.92
C GLY A 647 69.23 -8.06 12.55
N GLU A 648 69.72 -9.30 12.64
CA GLU A 648 69.01 -10.40 13.33
C GLU A 648 69.08 -10.26 14.86
N THR A 649 68.00 -10.57 15.59
CA THR A 649 68.13 -11.16 16.94
C THR A 649 66.92 -12.02 17.37
N GLN A 650 67.05 -13.33 17.15
CA GLN A 650 66.65 -14.48 18.00
C GLN A 650 65.42 -14.42 18.95
N GLN A 651 64.59 -15.47 18.87
CA GLN A 651 63.71 -15.93 19.96
C GLN A 651 64.50 -16.72 21.02
N PRO A 652 64.13 -16.66 22.32
CA PRO A 652 64.52 -17.65 23.32
C PRO A 652 63.56 -18.87 23.32
N ALA A 653 64.04 -20.04 23.73
CA ALA A 653 63.32 -21.32 23.63
C ALA A 653 62.92 -21.93 25.00
N VAL A 654 62.09 -22.97 24.95
CA VAL A 654 61.88 -23.99 26.00
C VAL A 654 62.77 -25.22 25.72
N THR A 655 63.01 -26.19 26.61
CA THR A 655 62.34 -26.60 27.88
C THR A 655 63.44 -27.12 28.86
N PRO A 656 63.20 -27.29 30.19
CA PRO A 656 62.24 -28.27 30.74
C PRO A 656 61.17 -27.70 31.69
#